data_AF-Q9R1M5-F1
#
_entry.id   AF-Q9R1M5-F1
#
_cell.length_a   1.000
_cell.length_b   1.000
_cell.length_c   1.000
_cell.angle_alpha   90.00
_cell.angle_beta   90.00
_cell.angle_gamma   90.00
#
_symmetry.space_group_name_H-M   'P 1'
#
loop_
_entity.id
_entity.type
_entity.pdbx_description
1 polymer ?
#
loop_
_entity_poly.entity_id
_entity_poly.type
_entity_poly.pdbx_seq_one_letter_code
_entity_poly.pdbx_strand_id
1 'polypeptide(L)'
;MGPPEKESKAILKARGLEEEQKSERKMTSPENDSKSIQKDQGPEQEQTSESTMGPPEKESKAILKARGLEEEQKSERKMTSPENDSKSIQKDQGPEQEQTSESTMGPPEKDSKAILKARGLEEEQKSESTMSPSENVSRAILKDSGSEEVEQASERKMTSPENDSKSIQKDQGPEQEQTSETLQSKEEDEVTEADKDNGGDLQDYKAHVIAKFDTSVDLHYDSPEMKLLSDAFKPYQKTFQPHTIILHGRPGVGKSALARSIVLGWAQGKLFQKMSFVIFFSVREIKWTEKSSLAQLIAKECPDSWDLVTKIMSQPERLLFVIDGLDDMDSVLQHDDMTLSRDWKDEQPIYILMYSLLRKALLPQSFLIITTRNTGLEKLKSMVVSPLYILVEGLSASRRSQLVLENISNESDRIQVFHSLIENHQLFDQCQAPSVCSLVCEALQLQKKLGKRCTLPCQTLTGLYATLVFHQLTLKRPSQSALSQEEQITLVGLCMMAAEGVWTMRSVFYDDDLKNYSLKESEILALFHMNILLQVGHNSEQCYVFSHLSLQDFFAALYYVLEGLEEWNQHFCFIENQRSIMEVKRTDDTRLLGMKRFLFGLMNKDILKTLEVLFEYPVIPTVEQKLQHWVSLIAQQVNGTSPMDTLDAFYCLFESQDEEFVGGALKRFQEVWLLINQKMDLKVSSYCLKHCQNLKAIRVDIRDLLSVDNTLELCPVVTVQETQCKPLLMEWWGNFCSVLGSLRNLKELDLGDSILSQRAMKILCLELRNQSCRIQKLTFKSAEVVSGLKHLWKLLFSNQNLKYLNLGNTPMKDDDMKLACEALKHPKCSVETLRLDSCELTIIGYEMISTLLISTTRLKCLSLAKNRVGVKSMISLGNALSSSMCLLQKLILDNCGLTPASCHLLVSALFSNQNLTHLCLSNNSLGTEGVQQLCQFLRNPECALQRLILNHCNIVDDAYGFLAMRLANNTKLTHLSLTMNPVGDGAMKLLCEALKEPTCYLQELELVDCQLTQNCCEDLACMITTTKHLKSLDLGNNALGDKGVITLCEGLKQSSSSLRRLGLGACKLTSNCCEALSLAISCNPHLNSLNLVKNDFSTSGMLKLCSAFQCPVSNLGIIGLWKQEYYARVRRQLEEVEFVKPHVVIDGDWYASDEDDRNWWKN
;
A
#
# COMPACT_ATOMS: atom_id res chain seq x y z
N MET A 1 35.52 13.77 -33.03
CA MET A 1 35.71 14.27 -34.41
C MET A 1 34.74 13.49 -35.31
N GLY A 2 33.89 14.10 -36.13
CA GLY A 2 33.59 15.53 -36.32
C GLY A 2 32.12 15.75 -36.76
N PRO A 3 31.48 16.92 -36.48
CA PRO A 3 30.08 17.18 -36.84
C PRO A 3 29.96 18.47 -37.75
N PRO A 4 28.82 19.19 -37.90
CA PRO A 4 28.02 19.05 -39.12
C PRO A 4 27.39 20.37 -39.67
N GLU A 5 26.42 20.21 -40.59
CA GLU A 5 25.41 21.17 -41.05
C GLU A 5 24.04 20.41 -41.13
N LYS A 6 22.81 20.96 -41.18
CA LYS A 6 22.20 22.33 -41.25
C LYS A 6 20.67 22.20 -40.94
N GLU A 7 19.81 23.22 -40.76
CA GLU A 7 19.96 24.69 -40.67
C GLU A 7 18.81 25.31 -39.81
N SER A 8 19.17 26.12 -38.79
CA SER A 8 18.52 27.40 -38.36
C SER A 8 17.03 27.53 -37.94
N LYS A 9 16.77 28.61 -37.16
CA LYS A 9 15.46 29.01 -36.59
C LYS A 9 14.99 30.38 -37.12
N ALA A 10 13.68 30.57 -37.24
CA ALA A 10 12.98 31.85 -37.10
C ALA A 10 11.83 31.65 -36.08
N ILE A 11 11.56 32.46 -35.04
CA ILE A 11 11.57 33.92 -34.79
C ILE A 11 10.19 34.58 -34.99
N LEU A 12 9.44 34.60 -33.87
CA LEU A 12 8.58 35.67 -33.32
C LEU A 12 7.38 36.29 -34.09
N LYS A 13 6.29 36.41 -33.33
CA LYS A 13 5.22 37.44 -33.35
C LYS A 13 4.25 37.49 -34.54
N ALA A 14 3.01 37.09 -34.25
CA ALA A 14 1.84 37.95 -34.45
C ALA A 14 0.88 37.83 -33.26
N ARG A 15 0.25 38.93 -32.85
CA ARG A 15 -0.92 39.00 -31.96
C ARG A 15 -1.82 40.08 -32.58
N GLY A 16 -3.06 39.73 -32.92
CA GLY A 16 -3.87 40.53 -33.85
C GLY A 16 -4.51 41.77 -33.24
N LEU A 17 -5.16 42.55 -34.10
CA LEU A 17 -6.31 43.43 -33.83
C LEU A 17 -6.91 43.88 -35.17
N GLU A 18 -8.22 43.68 -35.35
CA GLU A 18 -9.18 44.43 -36.20
C GLU A 18 -10.54 43.73 -35.99
N GLU A 19 -11.44 44.36 -35.22
CA GLU A 19 -12.59 45.17 -35.68
C GLU A 19 -13.75 44.31 -36.22
N GLU A 20 -14.80 44.14 -35.43
CA GLU A 20 -16.00 45.01 -35.43
C GLU A 20 -16.73 45.08 -36.78
N GLN A 21 -17.77 44.26 -36.93
CA GLN A 21 -18.94 44.70 -37.70
C GLN A 21 -20.24 44.11 -37.16
N LYS A 22 -21.09 44.98 -36.60
CA LYS A 22 -22.51 44.69 -36.34
C LYS A 22 -23.25 44.74 -37.68
N SER A 23 -24.14 43.79 -37.93
CA SER A 23 -25.28 44.05 -38.82
C SER A 23 -26.53 43.34 -38.32
N GLU A 24 -27.51 44.13 -37.90
CA GLU A 24 -28.88 43.65 -37.73
C GLU A 24 -29.51 43.53 -39.11
N ARG A 25 -30.05 42.35 -39.48
CA ARG A 25 -31.11 42.29 -40.51
C ARG A 25 -32.24 41.37 -40.08
N LYS A 26 -33.42 41.99 -40.01
CA LYS A 26 -34.72 41.33 -39.81
C LYS A 26 -34.95 40.32 -40.94
N MET A 27 -35.48 39.14 -40.62
CA MET A 27 -36.25 38.34 -41.58
C MET A 27 -37.68 38.25 -41.09
N THR A 28 -38.57 38.97 -41.76
CA THR A 28 -39.99 38.64 -41.82
C THR A 28 -40.19 37.63 -42.94
N SER A 29 -40.89 36.52 -42.66
CA SER A 29 -41.45 35.65 -43.71
C SER A 29 -42.63 36.37 -44.41
N PRO A 30 -43.14 35.84 -45.54
CA PRO A 30 -44.06 34.70 -45.48
C PRO A 30 -43.88 33.63 -46.59
N GLU A 31 -44.73 32.60 -46.52
CA GLU A 31 -45.26 31.77 -47.63
C GLU A 31 -44.28 31.00 -48.55
N ASN A 32 -44.29 29.66 -48.41
CA ASN A 32 -45.01 28.87 -49.40
C ASN A 32 -45.48 27.49 -48.89
N ASP A 33 -46.58 27.01 -49.48
CA ASP A 33 -47.37 25.84 -49.10
C ASP A 33 -46.66 24.47 -49.14
N SER A 34 -47.07 23.54 -48.25
CA SER A 34 -47.88 22.38 -48.71
C SER A 34 -48.39 21.45 -47.59
N LYS A 35 -49.71 21.55 -47.34
CA LYS A 35 -50.66 20.43 -47.13
C LYS A 35 -50.37 19.36 -46.06
N SER A 36 -51.13 19.44 -44.97
CA SER A 36 -51.99 18.32 -44.55
C SER A 36 -53.40 18.86 -44.23
N ILE A 37 -54.44 18.03 -44.35
CA ILE A 37 -55.85 18.45 -44.33
C ILE A 37 -56.66 17.44 -43.49
N GLN A 38 -57.51 17.92 -42.58
CA GLN A 38 -58.93 17.50 -42.45
C GLN A 38 -59.59 17.96 -41.14
N LYS A 39 -60.65 18.79 -41.29
CA LYS A 39 -62.02 18.70 -40.72
C LYS A 39 -62.74 20.04 -40.99
N ASP A 40 -64.07 20.13 -41.13
CA ASP A 40 -65.10 19.19 -40.68
C ASP A 40 -66.41 19.23 -41.54
N GLN A 41 -67.29 18.24 -41.33
CA GLN A 41 -68.74 18.19 -41.63
C GLN A 41 -69.24 18.03 -43.10
N GLY A 42 -70.15 17.05 -43.32
CA GLY A 42 -70.73 16.59 -44.61
C GLY A 42 -72.11 17.20 -44.97
N PRO A 43 -73.17 16.47 -45.40
CA PRO A 43 -73.35 15.00 -45.55
C PRO A 43 -73.97 14.55 -46.93
N GLU A 44 -74.54 13.33 -47.00
CA GLU A 44 -75.44 12.77 -48.08
C GLU A 44 -74.82 12.43 -49.46
N GLN A 45 -75.33 11.50 -50.29
CA GLN A 45 -76.09 10.22 -50.09
C GLN A 45 -75.93 9.31 -51.37
N GLU A 46 -76.61 8.14 -51.41
CA GLU A 46 -76.70 7.14 -52.52
C GLU A 46 -75.38 6.39 -52.89
N GLN A 47 -75.25 5.07 -53.11
CA GLN A 47 -76.08 3.84 -53.28
C GLN A 47 -75.99 3.20 -54.68
N THR A 48 -75.41 1.98 -54.75
CA THR A 48 -75.64 0.81 -55.66
C THR A 48 -74.35 -0.04 -55.67
N SER A 49 -74.33 -1.21 -54.99
CA SER A 49 -74.49 -2.58 -55.53
C SER A 49 -73.34 -3.06 -56.44
N GLU A 50 -72.79 -4.28 -56.35
CA GLU A 50 -73.45 -5.55 -56.00
C GLU A 50 -72.47 -6.69 -55.60
N SER A 51 -72.89 -7.61 -54.70
CA SER A 51 -72.38 -9.00 -54.47
C SER A 51 -70.92 -9.26 -53.98
N THR A 52 -70.57 -10.32 -53.20
CA THR A 52 -71.29 -11.23 -52.27
C THR A 52 -70.27 -11.89 -51.29
N MET A 53 -70.75 -12.43 -50.15
CA MET A 53 -70.07 -13.24 -49.11
C MET A 53 -69.28 -14.47 -49.65
N GLY A 54 -68.43 -15.21 -48.91
CA GLY A 54 -68.12 -15.25 -47.46
C GLY A 54 -66.99 -16.27 -47.13
N PRO A 55 -66.72 -16.60 -45.85
CA PRO A 55 -65.47 -17.26 -45.42
C PRO A 55 -65.62 -18.79 -45.09
N PRO A 56 -64.79 -19.48 -44.26
CA PRO A 56 -63.77 -20.41 -44.78
C PRO A 56 -63.83 -21.85 -44.23
N GLU A 57 -63.30 -22.87 -44.96
CA GLU A 57 -62.46 -23.97 -44.40
C GLU A 57 -62.01 -25.07 -45.39
N LYS A 58 -61.00 -25.85 -44.94
CA LYS A 58 -60.63 -27.25 -45.28
C LYS A 58 -59.84 -27.59 -46.57
N GLU A 59 -59.10 -28.70 -46.42
CA GLU A 59 -58.09 -29.26 -47.34
C GLU A 59 -58.67 -30.08 -48.51
N SER A 60 -57.84 -30.36 -49.51
CA SER A 60 -57.84 -31.66 -50.21
C SER A 60 -56.44 -32.02 -50.74
N LYS A 61 -56.10 -33.32 -50.73
CA LYS A 61 -54.74 -33.84 -50.97
C LYS A 61 -54.68 -34.83 -52.15
N ALA A 62 -53.63 -34.66 -52.97
CA ALA A 62 -52.84 -35.70 -53.64
C ALA A 62 -53.51 -36.69 -54.65
N ILE A 63 -52.67 -37.33 -55.49
CA ILE A 63 -52.37 -38.80 -55.50
C ILE A 63 -51.52 -39.19 -56.75
N LEU A 64 -50.76 -40.31 -56.64
CA LEU A 64 -49.83 -41.00 -57.60
C LEU A 64 -48.34 -40.68 -57.35
N LYS A 65 -47.40 -41.64 -57.23
CA LYS A 65 -47.39 -43.13 -57.16
C LYS A 65 -46.06 -43.53 -56.45
N ALA A 66 -46.00 -44.34 -55.38
CA ALA A 66 -45.91 -45.82 -55.32
C ALA A 66 -44.82 -46.46 -56.23
N ARG A 67 -44.01 -47.49 -55.86
CA ARG A 67 -44.06 -48.45 -54.71
C ARG A 67 -42.76 -49.31 -54.60
N GLY A 68 -42.39 -49.77 -53.38
CA GLY A 68 -41.51 -50.94 -53.07
C GLY A 68 -39.99 -50.84 -53.38
N LEU A 69 -39.14 -51.82 -53.06
CA LEU A 69 -39.14 -52.92 -52.05
C LEU A 69 -37.74 -53.62 -51.98
N GLU A 70 -37.34 -54.13 -50.81
CA GLU A 70 -36.42 -55.28 -50.53
C GLU A 70 -34.93 -55.34 -50.98
N GLU A 71 -34.16 -56.17 -50.24
CA GLU A 71 -32.82 -56.80 -50.52
C GLU A 71 -31.56 -55.91 -50.78
N GLU A 72 -30.31 -56.42 -50.74
CA GLU A 72 -29.59 -57.22 -49.72
C GLU A 72 -28.05 -57.09 -49.98
N GLN A 73 -27.17 -57.61 -49.09
CA GLN A 73 -25.72 -57.92 -49.30
C GLN A 73 -24.74 -56.72 -49.52
N LYS A 74 -23.69 -56.50 -48.70
CA LYS A 74 -22.44 -57.26 -48.40
C LYS A 74 -21.30 -57.14 -49.45
N SER A 75 -20.28 -56.31 -49.15
CA SER A 75 -18.84 -56.61 -49.30
C SER A 75 -18.01 -55.42 -48.77
N GLU A 76 -17.28 -55.53 -47.66
CA GLU A 76 -15.96 -56.18 -47.47
C GLU A 76 -14.75 -55.38 -48.02
N ARG A 77 -14.04 -54.69 -47.10
CA ARG A 77 -12.57 -54.66 -46.91
C ARG A 77 -12.29 -53.96 -45.57
N LYS A 78 -12.13 -54.64 -44.43
CA LYS A 78 -10.98 -55.48 -43.99
C LYS A 78 -9.63 -54.74 -44.03
N MET A 79 -9.14 -54.34 -42.85
CA MET A 79 -8.03 -55.06 -42.21
C MET A 79 -8.18 -55.06 -40.68
N THR A 80 -7.73 -56.16 -40.08
CA THR A 80 -7.36 -56.46 -38.66
C THR A 80 -7.61 -55.40 -37.57
N SER A 81 -8.32 -55.64 -36.45
CA SER A 81 -8.60 -56.88 -35.66
C SER A 81 -7.42 -57.36 -34.77
N PRO A 82 -7.66 -58.08 -33.65
CA PRO A 82 -7.35 -57.49 -32.32
C PRO A 82 -6.75 -58.49 -31.30
N GLU A 83 -6.68 -58.09 -30.02
CA GLU A 83 -7.01 -58.97 -28.88
C GLU A 83 -7.60 -58.09 -27.73
N ASN A 84 -8.66 -58.42 -26.98
CA ASN A 84 -9.12 -59.64 -26.28
C ASN A 84 -8.26 -60.00 -25.04
N ASP A 85 -8.81 -60.40 -23.89
CA ASP A 85 -10.20 -60.48 -23.40
C ASP A 85 -10.19 -60.71 -21.86
N SER A 86 -11.37 -60.87 -21.23
CA SER A 86 -11.60 -61.58 -19.95
C SER A 86 -11.27 -60.87 -18.62
N LYS A 87 -12.01 -61.03 -17.51
CA LYS A 87 -13.39 -61.57 -17.23
C LYS A 87 -13.80 -61.16 -15.79
N SER A 88 -15.01 -60.63 -15.53
CA SER A 88 -16.20 -61.28 -14.88
C SER A 88 -16.00 -61.77 -13.43
N ILE A 89 -16.93 -61.83 -12.46
CA ILE A 89 -18.40 -61.96 -12.32
C ILE A 89 -18.77 -61.27 -10.97
N GLN A 90 -19.79 -60.44 -10.67
CA GLN A 90 -21.11 -60.02 -11.21
C GLN A 90 -22.35 -60.89 -10.86
N LYS A 91 -23.44 -60.25 -10.37
CA LYS A 91 -24.81 -60.81 -10.12
C LYS A 91 -24.98 -61.71 -8.87
N ASP A 92 -26.17 -61.80 -8.24
CA ASP A 92 -27.46 -61.13 -8.48
C ASP A 92 -28.25 -60.84 -7.17
N GLN A 93 -29.18 -59.88 -7.28
CA GLN A 93 -30.57 -59.76 -6.74
C GLN A 93 -31.11 -60.86 -5.79
N GLY A 94 -32.00 -60.59 -4.81
CA GLY A 94 -32.78 -59.38 -4.51
C GLY A 94 -33.41 -59.40 -3.08
N PRO A 95 -34.37 -58.51 -2.74
CA PRO A 95 -34.75 -58.21 -1.34
C PRO A 95 -36.07 -58.82 -0.86
N GLU A 96 -36.24 -59.01 0.47
CA GLU A 96 -37.27 -58.32 1.29
C GLU A 96 -37.19 -58.62 2.81
N GLN A 97 -37.38 -57.56 3.60
CA GLN A 97 -38.05 -57.42 4.91
C GLN A 97 -37.71 -58.25 6.19
N GLU A 98 -37.50 -57.46 7.26
CA GLU A 98 -37.94 -57.60 8.67
C GLU A 98 -37.12 -58.29 9.80
N GLN A 99 -36.78 -57.42 10.77
CA GLN A 99 -36.81 -57.55 12.25
C GLN A 99 -35.68 -58.25 13.06
N THR A 100 -35.13 -57.46 14.00
CA THR A 100 -34.39 -57.82 15.25
C THR A 100 -33.02 -58.52 15.14
N SER A 101 -31.98 -58.18 15.92
CA SER A 101 -31.80 -57.14 16.96
C SER A 101 -30.31 -56.93 17.32
N GLU A 102 -29.88 -55.68 17.56
CA GLU A 102 -28.72 -55.24 18.41
C GLU A 102 -27.29 -55.76 18.05
N SER A 103 -26.16 -55.05 18.25
CA SER A 103 -25.81 -53.67 18.66
C SER A 103 -24.29 -53.42 18.39
N THR A 104 -23.67 -52.22 18.33
CA THR A 104 -24.03 -50.82 17.99
C THR A 104 -22.72 -50.02 17.75
N MET A 105 -22.75 -48.91 16.97
CA MET A 105 -21.63 -47.98 16.61
C MET A 105 -20.66 -48.45 15.50
N GLY A 106 -20.13 -47.59 14.62
CA GLY A 106 -20.34 -46.14 14.40
C GLY A 106 -19.84 -45.66 13.00
N PRO A 107 -20.22 -44.45 12.52
CA PRO A 107 -20.17 -44.10 11.08
C PRO A 107 -19.10 -43.08 10.66
N PRO A 108 -18.82 -42.96 9.35
CA PRO A 108 -18.22 -41.76 8.73
C PRO A 108 -19.10 -41.06 7.69
N GLU A 109 -19.06 -39.72 7.72
CA GLU A 109 -19.18 -38.74 6.62
C GLU A 109 -20.17 -38.95 5.44
N LYS A 110 -21.19 -38.09 5.39
CA LYS A 110 -21.28 -37.02 4.35
C LYS A 110 -22.48 -36.11 4.58
N ASP A 111 -22.24 -34.81 4.62
CA ASP A 111 -23.27 -33.79 4.79
C ASP A 111 -23.01 -32.57 3.90
N SER A 112 -24.06 -32.01 3.28
CA SER A 112 -24.13 -30.68 2.63
C SER A 112 -25.32 -30.56 1.66
N LYS A 113 -26.52 -30.23 2.16
CA LYS A 113 -27.59 -29.58 1.35
C LYS A 113 -28.73 -29.00 2.19
N ALA A 114 -29.14 -27.76 1.87
CA ALA A 114 -30.46 -27.15 2.17
C ALA A 114 -30.75 -26.79 3.66
N ILE A 115 -31.64 -25.85 4.05
CA ILE A 115 -32.35 -24.76 3.34
C ILE A 115 -32.80 -23.61 4.31
N LEU A 116 -32.99 -22.41 3.74
CA LEU A 116 -33.64 -21.14 4.18
C LEU A 116 -34.44 -20.96 5.52
N LYS A 117 -34.12 -19.84 6.19
CA LYS A 117 -34.97 -18.75 6.78
C LYS A 117 -36.12 -19.00 7.81
N ALA A 118 -35.87 -18.47 9.02
CA ALA A 118 -36.51 -17.27 9.64
C ALA A 118 -37.85 -17.33 10.44
N ARG A 119 -37.75 -16.90 11.72
CA ARG A 119 -38.66 -16.09 12.61
C ARG A 119 -37.99 -15.98 13.99
N GLY A 120 -38.15 -14.97 14.85
CA GLY A 120 -38.82 -13.66 14.76
C GLY A 120 -39.39 -13.21 16.13
N LEU A 121 -39.17 -11.94 16.53
CA LEU A 121 -39.58 -11.30 17.82
C LEU A 121 -38.75 -11.74 19.06
N GLU A 122 -38.46 -10.92 20.09
CA GLU A 122 -38.75 -9.49 20.37
C GLU A 122 -37.69 -8.83 21.32
N GLU A 123 -37.94 -7.61 21.80
CA GLU A 123 -37.05 -6.65 22.52
C GLU A 123 -36.40 -7.17 23.84
N GLU A 124 -35.27 -6.69 24.40
CA GLU A 124 -34.86 -5.30 24.73
C GLU A 124 -33.31 -5.05 24.90
N GLN A 125 -32.92 -3.78 24.70
CA GLN A 125 -31.85 -2.96 25.33
C GLN A 125 -30.53 -3.54 25.96
N LYS A 126 -29.38 -2.95 25.52
CA LYS A 126 -28.10 -2.60 26.23
C LYS A 126 -26.78 -3.25 25.77
N SER A 127 -25.68 -2.55 26.13
CA SER A 127 -24.24 -2.89 26.04
C SER A 127 -23.63 -3.12 24.66
N GLU A 128 -23.06 -2.03 24.12
CA GLU A 128 -21.66 -1.89 23.67
C GLU A 128 -21.01 -3.00 22.83
N SER A 129 -20.72 -2.64 21.57
CA SER A 129 -19.83 -3.39 20.69
C SER A 129 -18.34 -3.18 21.03
N THR A 130 -17.62 -4.27 21.26
CA THR A 130 -16.15 -4.30 21.11
C THR A 130 -15.77 -5.25 19.97
N MET A 131 -15.36 -4.70 18.83
CA MET A 131 -14.66 -5.47 17.80
C MET A 131 -13.21 -5.70 18.22
N SER A 132 -12.70 -6.91 18.00
CA SER A 132 -11.34 -7.32 18.39
C SER A 132 -10.34 -7.23 17.22
N PRO A 133 -9.33 -6.36 17.30
CA PRO A 133 -8.13 -6.45 16.46
C PRO A 133 -7.04 -7.23 17.19
N SER A 134 -6.73 -8.45 16.74
CA SER A 134 -5.76 -9.36 17.39
C SER A 134 -4.30 -9.07 17.02
N GLU A 135 -3.86 -7.81 17.12
CA GLU A 135 -2.48 -7.37 16.84
C GLU A 135 -1.99 -6.36 17.89
N ASN A 136 -1.78 -6.78 19.15
CA ASN A 136 -1.10 -5.96 20.18
C ASN A 136 -0.62 -6.78 21.39
N VAL A 137 0.49 -7.52 21.25
CA VAL A 137 1.12 -8.28 22.37
C VAL A 137 2.65 -8.09 22.40
N SER A 138 3.13 -6.86 22.20
CA SER A 138 4.58 -6.58 22.09
C SER A 138 5.03 -5.25 22.73
N ARG A 139 4.23 -4.65 23.63
CA ARG A 139 4.51 -3.33 24.24
C ARG A 139 4.09 -3.20 25.73
N ALA A 140 4.11 -4.31 26.48
CA ALA A 140 3.52 -4.40 27.83
C ALA A 140 4.48 -4.86 28.94
N ILE A 141 5.76 -4.50 28.86
CA ILE A 141 6.73 -4.53 29.97
C ILE A 141 7.45 -3.17 29.96
N LEU A 142 7.89 -2.67 31.13
CA LEU A 142 8.32 -1.29 31.40
C LEU A 142 7.16 -0.27 31.46
N LYS A 143 6.28 -0.45 32.45
CA LYS A 143 5.74 0.70 33.20
C LYS A 143 6.47 0.74 34.54
N ASP A 144 7.31 1.76 34.73
CA ASP A 144 7.97 2.00 35.99
C ASP A 144 7.01 2.68 36.98
N SER A 145 7.15 2.41 38.27
CA SER A 145 6.21 2.83 39.32
C SER A 145 6.89 3.74 40.35
N GLY A 146 7.00 5.02 40.01
CA GLY A 146 7.45 6.08 40.90
C GLY A 146 6.45 7.24 40.89
N SER A 147 5.68 7.39 41.97
CA SER A 147 4.70 8.48 42.13
C SER A 147 5.37 9.80 42.51
N GLU A 148 4.72 10.90 42.12
CA GLU A 148 5.13 12.26 42.49
C GLU A 148 4.99 12.50 44.00
N GLU A 149 6.03 13.03 44.64
CA GLU A 149 5.86 14.03 45.70
C GLU A 149 6.70 15.26 45.35
N VAL A 150 6.09 16.42 45.47
CA VAL A 150 6.68 17.73 45.19
C VAL A 150 6.69 18.51 46.49
N GLU A 151 7.86 18.98 46.95
CA GLU A 151 7.95 20.32 47.53
C GLU A 151 9.38 20.92 47.59
N GLN A 152 9.41 22.23 47.35
CA GLN A 152 10.38 23.26 47.81
C GLN A 152 11.90 23.05 47.60
N ALA A 153 12.48 23.98 46.82
CA ALA A 153 13.93 24.15 46.66
C ALA A 153 14.49 25.29 47.54
N SER A 154 15.71 25.15 48.07
CA SER A 154 16.47 26.26 48.66
C SER A 154 18.01 26.11 48.57
N GLU A 155 18.57 26.70 47.52
CA GLU A 155 19.82 27.48 47.49
C GLU A 155 21.11 27.05 48.26
N ARG A 156 22.15 26.76 47.45
CA ARG A 156 23.52 27.37 47.46
C ARG A 156 24.70 26.78 48.29
N LYS A 157 25.81 26.62 47.55
CA LYS A 157 27.27 26.75 47.87
C LYS A 157 28.06 25.56 48.43
N MET A 158 29.05 25.14 47.62
CA MET A 158 30.52 25.10 47.90
C MET A 158 30.94 25.07 49.40
N THR A 159 31.79 24.17 49.89
CA THR A 159 33.14 23.81 49.38
C THR A 159 33.63 22.39 49.75
N SER A 160 34.72 21.95 49.11
CA SER A 160 35.52 20.72 49.30
C SER A 160 36.78 20.93 50.21
N PRO A 161 37.68 19.94 50.46
CA PRO A 161 37.59 18.48 50.64
C PRO A 161 38.37 17.96 51.90
N GLU A 162 38.73 16.66 51.93
CA GLU A 162 39.73 15.98 52.81
C GLU A 162 39.30 15.80 54.31
N ASN A 163 39.53 14.65 54.98
CA ASN A 163 40.74 13.82 54.98
C ASN A 163 40.55 12.33 55.39
N ASP A 164 41.65 11.59 55.30
CA ASP A 164 41.87 10.13 55.35
C ASP A 164 41.50 9.29 56.61
N SER A 165 40.87 8.13 56.34
CA SER A 165 41.33 6.76 56.72
C SER A 165 41.02 6.08 58.08
N LYS A 166 40.78 4.74 57.97
CA LYS A 166 40.97 3.63 58.94
C LYS A 166 40.13 3.58 60.24
N SER A 167 39.83 2.43 60.87
CA SER A 167 39.64 1.02 60.46
C SER A 167 39.34 0.15 61.71
N ILE A 168 38.80 -1.08 61.53
CA ILE A 168 38.90 -2.25 62.44
C ILE A 168 37.89 -2.39 63.63
N GLN A 169 36.93 -3.33 63.40
CA GLN A 169 36.42 -4.41 64.29
C GLN A 169 35.47 -4.19 65.50
N LYS A 170 34.38 -4.99 65.46
CA LYS A 170 33.81 -5.86 66.55
C LYS A 170 33.15 -5.19 67.77
N ASP A 171 32.22 -5.84 68.49
CA ASP A 171 31.49 -7.13 68.33
C ASP A 171 30.17 -7.07 69.13
N GLN A 172 29.20 -7.95 68.83
CA GLN A 172 27.98 -8.23 69.65
C GLN A 172 26.98 -7.04 69.80
N GLY A 173 25.72 -7.22 70.22
CA GLY A 173 24.98 -8.42 70.64
C GLY A 173 23.45 -8.29 70.37
N PRO A 174 22.64 -9.30 70.74
CA PRO A 174 21.35 -9.56 70.08
C PRO A 174 20.10 -9.25 70.92
N GLU A 175 18.94 -9.21 70.26
CA GLU A 175 17.65 -9.59 70.85
C GLU A 175 16.73 -10.21 69.78
N GLN A 176 15.74 -11.00 70.21
CA GLN A 176 14.82 -11.76 69.34
C GLN A 176 13.36 -11.45 69.73
N GLU A 177 12.43 -11.50 68.78
CA GLU A 177 11.05 -11.88 69.10
C GLU A 177 10.39 -12.67 67.96
N GLN A 178 9.42 -13.52 68.32
CA GLN A 178 8.78 -14.53 67.47
C GLN A 178 7.27 -14.24 67.41
N THR A 179 6.57 -14.41 66.30
CA THR A 179 5.85 -15.63 65.82
C THR A 179 4.92 -15.13 64.68
N SER A 180 4.35 -15.89 63.75
CA SER A 180 3.80 -17.25 63.71
C SER A 180 3.80 -17.72 62.23
N GLU A 181 4.03 -19.00 61.90
CA GLU A 181 3.00 -20.04 61.68
C GLU A 181 1.80 -19.58 60.81
N THR A 182 1.40 -20.26 59.73
CA THR A 182 1.67 -21.62 59.21
C THR A 182 1.98 -21.57 57.68
N LEU A 183 2.26 -22.63 56.92
CA LEU A 183 2.15 -24.10 57.07
C LEU A 183 3.28 -24.79 56.25
N GLN A 184 3.27 -26.13 56.14
CA GLN A 184 4.06 -26.91 55.19
C GLN A 184 3.23 -28.03 54.55
N SER A 185 3.39 -28.23 53.25
CA SER A 185 3.20 -29.50 52.54
C SER A 185 4.27 -29.56 51.45
N LYS A 186 5.28 -30.43 51.51
CA LYS A 186 5.18 -31.89 51.33
C LYS A 186 4.34 -32.28 50.11
N GLU A 187 4.98 -32.21 48.94
CA GLU A 187 5.01 -33.36 48.04
C GLU A 187 6.47 -33.84 48.02
N GLU A 188 6.67 -35.16 48.06
CA GLU A 188 7.96 -35.81 48.34
C GLU A 188 8.54 -36.50 47.10
N ASP A 189 9.78 -36.96 47.19
CA ASP A 189 10.57 -37.50 46.09
C ASP A 189 9.93 -38.73 45.38
N GLU A 190 9.67 -38.60 44.07
CA GLU A 190 9.65 -39.73 43.12
C GLU A 190 10.61 -39.47 41.95
N VAL A 191 11.91 -39.44 42.26
CA VAL A 191 12.96 -39.68 41.26
C VAL A 191 13.40 -41.13 41.40
N THR A 192 12.85 -42.00 40.54
CA THR A 192 13.14 -43.43 40.50
C THR A 192 14.64 -43.72 40.28
N GLU A 193 15.16 -44.79 40.88
CA GLU A 193 16.60 -45.12 40.90
C GLU A 193 17.19 -45.65 39.56
N ALA A 194 16.89 -44.98 38.44
CA ALA A 194 17.36 -45.35 37.10
C ALA A 194 18.53 -44.49 36.57
N ASP A 195 18.70 -43.25 37.05
CA ASP A 195 19.61 -42.26 36.43
C ASP A 195 21.08 -42.31 36.89
N LYS A 196 21.45 -43.20 37.82
CA LYS A 196 22.80 -43.21 38.44
C LYS A 196 23.94 -43.72 37.53
N ASP A 197 23.63 -44.32 36.38
CA ASP A 197 24.62 -44.98 35.50
C ASP A 197 24.79 -44.27 34.12
N ASN A 198 24.21 -43.08 33.95
CA ASN A 198 23.94 -42.48 32.63
C ASN A 198 24.56 -41.08 32.38
N GLY A 199 25.37 -40.58 33.31
CA GLY A 199 25.81 -39.18 33.36
C GLY A 199 27.02 -38.79 32.49
N GLY A 200 27.75 -39.76 31.92
CA GLY A 200 28.99 -39.52 31.15
C GLY A 200 28.75 -38.74 29.86
N ASP A 201 28.10 -39.38 28.88
CA ASP A 201 27.95 -38.85 27.51
C ASP A 201 27.29 -37.46 27.45
N LEU A 202 26.45 -37.09 28.41
CA LEU A 202 25.85 -35.75 28.48
C LEU A 202 26.86 -34.68 28.93
N GLN A 203 27.79 -35.00 29.83
CA GLN A 203 28.87 -34.09 30.21
C GLN A 203 29.91 -33.98 29.10
N ASP A 204 30.25 -35.09 28.45
CA ASP A 204 31.16 -35.10 27.30
C ASP A 204 30.57 -34.34 26.11
N TYR A 205 29.26 -34.47 25.84
CA TYR A 205 28.57 -33.66 24.84
C TYR A 205 28.54 -32.17 25.21
N LYS A 206 28.25 -31.82 26.47
CA LYS A 206 28.34 -30.42 26.92
C LYS A 206 29.76 -29.85 26.81
N ALA A 207 30.80 -30.65 27.09
CA ALA A 207 32.19 -30.25 26.91
C ALA A 207 32.55 -30.03 25.43
N HIS A 208 32.08 -30.90 24.53
CA HIS A 208 32.20 -30.72 23.08
C HIS A 208 31.52 -29.42 22.62
N VAL A 209 30.29 -29.16 23.06
CA VAL A 209 29.53 -27.94 22.73
C VAL A 209 30.24 -26.69 23.25
N ILE A 210 30.83 -26.71 24.46
CA ILE A 210 31.68 -25.62 24.95
C ILE A 210 32.88 -25.43 24.01
N ALA A 211 33.67 -26.49 23.75
CA ALA A 211 34.84 -26.40 22.88
C ALA A 211 34.52 -25.88 21.46
N LYS A 212 33.34 -26.18 20.92
CA LYS A 212 32.86 -25.70 19.61
C LYS A 212 32.51 -24.21 19.60
N PHE A 213 32.03 -23.63 20.70
CA PHE A 213 31.49 -22.25 20.75
C PHE A 213 32.22 -21.26 21.66
N ASP A 214 33.20 -21.69 22.47
CA ASP A 214 33.96 -20.83 23.39
C ASP A 214 35.13 -20.06 22.71
N THR A 215 35.30 -20.23 21.39
CA THR A 215 36.34 -19.56 20.59
C THR A 215 35.97 -18.12 20.20
N SER A 216 36.10 -17.22 21.18
CA SER A 216 36.44 -15.78 21.03
C SER A 216 35.79 -14.97 19.90
N VAL A 217 34.74 -14.21 20.22
CA VAL A 217 34.76 -12.73 20.15
C VAL A 217 33.92 -12.19 21.31
N ASP A 218 34.44 -11.19 22.03
CA ASP A 218 33.73 -10.54 23.13
C ASP A 218 32.50 -9.74 22.69
N LEU A 219 31.32 -10.38 22.79
CA LEU A 219 30.05 -9.68 22.96
C LEU A 219 29.37 -10.18 24.23
N HIS A 220 29.60 -9.45 25.33
CA HIS A 220 28.75 -9.52 26.52
C HIS A 220 27.33 -9.03 26.16
N TYR A 221 26.51 -9.96 25.66
CA TYR A 221 25.06 -9.79 25.48
C TYR A 221 24.34 -9.81 26.85
N ASP A 222 24.70 -8.89 27.75
CA ASP A 222 23.93 -8.55 28.96
C ASP A 222 22.68 -7.76 28.54
N SER A 223 21.81 -8.49 27.84
CA SER A 223 20.81 -7.97 26.91
C SER A 223 19.40 -8.26 27.44
N PRO A 224 18.42 -7.37 27.20
CA PRO A 224 17.04 -7.62 27.62
C PRO A 224 16.48 -8.89 26.95
N GLU A 225 16.91 -9.23 25.74
CA GLU A 225 16.55 -10.46 25.04
C GLU A 225 16.93 -11.73 25.84
N MET A 226 18.10 -11.78 26.48
CA MET A 226 18.51 -12.94 27.29
C MET A 226 17.65 -13.14 28.54
N LYS A 227 17.15 -12.04 29.15
CA LYS A 227 16.19 -12.09 30.28
C LYS A 227 14.79 -12.49 29.82
N LEU A 228 14.41 -12.16 28.59
CA LEU A 228 13.18 -12.65 27.97
C LEU A 228 13.26 -14.15 27.68
N LEU A 229 14.40 -14.60 27.15
CA LEU A 229 14.64 -15.97 26.71
C LEU A 229 14.61 -17.01 27.84
N SER A 230 15.10 -16.68 29.04
CA SER A 230 15.11 -17.61 30.18
C SER A 230 13.71 -18.13 30.57
N ASP A 231 12.66 -17.36 30.27
CA ASP A 231 11.27 -17.69 30.56
C ASP A 231 10.41 -17.95 29.31
N ALA A 232 10.95 -17.80 28.11
CA ALA A 232 10.20 -17.71 26.85
C ALA A 232 9.37 -18.97 26.49
N PHE A 233 9.72 -20.16 27.00
CA PHE A 233 8.95 -21.41 26.80
C PHE A 233 7.94 -21.72 27.92
N LYS A 234 7.74 -20.82 28.91
CA LYS A 234 6.72 -20.97 29.95
C LYS A 234 5.31 -20.67 29.38
N PRO A 235 4.23 -21.26 29.93
CA PRO A 235 2.86 -20.92 29.52
C PRO A 235 2.48 -19.47 29.86
N TYR A 236 2.16 -18.68 28.86
CA TYR A 236 1.58 -17.36 29.02
C TYR A 236 0.11 -17.49 29.43
N GLN A 237 -0.23 -16.91 30.59
CA GLN A 237 -1.60 -16.74 31.11
C GLN A 237 -2.47 -18.03 31.12
N LYS A 238 -1.84 -19.21 31.22
CA LYS A 238 -2.45 -20.56 31.16
C LYS A 238 -3.14 -20.92 29.83
N THR A 239 -3.11 -20.07 28.80
CA THR A 239 -3.83 -20.29 27.52
C THR A 239 -2.92 -20.57 26.34
N PHE A 240 -1.65 -20.13 26.37
CA PHE A 240 -0.70 -20.30 25.26
C PHE A 240 0.67 -20.73 25.78
N GLN A 241 1.23 -21.79 25.20
CA GLN A 241 2.62 -22.17 25.41
C GLN A 241 3.35 -22.21 24.05
N PRO A 242 4.30 -21.30 23.79
CA PRO A 242 5.09 -21.36 22.57
C PRO A 242 5.98 -22.60 22.60
N HIS A 243 6.11 -23.24 21.45
CA HIS A 243 7.05 -24.35 21.23
C HIS A 243 8.10 -23.98 20.16
N THR A 244 7.92 -22.83 19.51
CA THR A 244 8.84 -22.23 18.56
C THR A 244 9.10 -20.79 19.01
N ILE A 245 10.36 -20.35 19.05
CA ILE A 245 10.76 -18.96 19.24
C ILE A 245 11.40 -18.48 17.95
N ILE A 246 11.00 -17.31 17.47
CA ILE A 246 11.58 -16.66 16.29
C ILE A 246 12.33 -15.40 16.74
N LEU A 247 13.65 -15.47 16.70
CA LEU A 247 14.57 -14.36 16.91
C LEU A 247 14.71 -13.60 15.58
N HIS A 248 13.94 -12.52 15.43
CA HIS A 248 13.94 -11.71 14.21
C HIS A 248 14.63 -10.35 14.43
N GLY A 249 14.99 -9.67 13.34
CA GLY A 249 15.61 -8.35 13.41
C GLY A 249 16.27 -7.97 12.09
N ARG A 250 16.86 -6.76 12.05
CA ARG A 250 17.64 -6.27 10.90
C ARG A 250 18.86 -7.16 10.60
N PRO A 251 19.51 -7.04 9.42
CA PRO A 251 20.84 -7.60 9.21
C PRO A 251 21.85 -7.10 10.25
N GLY A 252 22.92 -7.89 10.50
CA GLY A 252 24.06 -7.47 11.31
C GLY A 252 23.85 -7.32 12.83
N VAL A 253 22.62 -7.23 13.35
CA VAL A 253 22.32 -7.03 14.80
C VAL A 253 22.79 -8.17 15.74
N GLY A 254 23.40 -9.22 15.19
CA GLY A 254 24.02 -10.30 15.96
C GLY A 254 23.09 -11.44 16.40
N LYS A 255 21.95 -11.66 15.71
CA LYS A 255 21.06 -12.81 15.95
C LYS A 255 21.81 -14.15 16.02
N SER A 256 22.78 -14.35 15.12
CA SER A 256 23.65 -15.53 15.05
C SER A 256 24.61 -15.63 16.25
N ALA A 257 25.08 -14.50 16.77
CA ALA A 257 25.85 -14.48 18.01
C ALA A 257 24.96 -14.87 19.19
N LEU A 258 23.77 -14.28 19.31
CA LEU A 258 22.77 -14.64 20.33
C LEU A 258 22.39 -16.13 20.28
N ALA A 259 22.19 -16.71 19.09
CA ALA A 259 21.94 -18.13 18.92
C ALA A 259 23.07 -19.01 19.47
N ARG A 260 24.34 -18.67 19.19
CA ARG A 260 25.51 -19.36 19.75
C ARG A 260 25.61 -19.15 21.27
N SER A 261 25.33 -17.94 21.77
CA SER A 261 25.29 -17.63 23.21
C SER A 261 24.20 -18.39 23.97
N ILE A 262 23.07 -18.72 23.32
CA ILE A 262 22.03 -19.59 23.88
C ILE A 262 22.56 -21.02 24.05
N VAL A 263 23.20 -21.59 23.01
CA VAL A 263 23.75 -22.95 23.02
C VAL A 263 24.88 -23.08 24.04
N LEU A 264 25.85 -22.15 24.02
CA LEU A 264 26.92 -22.07 25.01
C LEU A 264 26.37 -21.85 26.44
N GLY A 265 25.34 -21.00 26.57
CA GLY A 265 24.66 -20.76 27.84
C GLY A 265 23.94 -21.99 28.41
N TRP A 266 23.41 -22.87 27.57
CA TRP A 266 22.88 -24.17 28.01
C TRP A 266 23.99 -25.14 28.42
N ALA A 267 25.08 -25.23 27.66
CA ALA A 267 26.19 -26.11 27.99
C ALA A 267 26.87 -25.68 29.32
N GLN A 268 27.07 -24.38 29.51
CA GLN A 268 27.59 -23.78 30.76
C GLN A 268 26.58 -23.76 31.94
N GLY A 269 25.40 -24.38 31.81
CA GLY A 269 24.45 -24.52 32.92
C GLY A 269 23.53 -23.32 33.20
N LYS A 270 23.59 -22.25 32.40
CA LYS A 270 22.96 -20.94 32.66
C LYS A 270 21.54 -20.80 32.09
N LEU A 271 21.27 -21.40 30.92
CA LEU A 271 20.00 -21.27 30.20
C LEU A 271 19.36 -22.63 29.91
N PHE A 272 18.03 -22.67 29.78
CA PHE A 272 17.26 -23.83 29.31
C PHE A 272 17.59 -25.19 29.95
N GLN A 273 17.99 -25.26 31.23
CA GLN A 273 18.39 -26.51 31.91
C GLN A 273 17.27 -27.55 32.11
N LYS A 274 16.05 -27.29 31.60
CA LYS A 274 14.99 -28.30 31.46
C LYS A 274 15.15 -29.17 30.20
N MET A 275 15.99 -28.76 29.25
CA MET A 275 16.28 -29.50 28.03
C MET A 275 17.48 -30.43 28.26
N SER A 276 17.28 -31.72 28.01
CA SER A 276 18.32 -32.75 28.07
C SER A 276 19.39 -32.53 27.00
N PHE A 277 18.98 -32.03 25.82
CA PHE A 277 19.87 -31.83 24.67
C PHE A 277 19.53 -30.56 23.90
N VAL A 278 20.55 -29.86 23.41
CA VAL A 278 20.43 -28.74 22.47
C VAL A 278 21.27 -29.04 21.24
N ILE A 279 20.66 -29.00 20.06
CA ILE A 279 21.33 -29.19 18.76
C ILE A 279 21.37 -27.86 18.01
N PHE A 280 22.51 -27.50 17.43
CA PHE A 280 22.66 -26.29 16.61
C PHE A 280 22.73 -26.65 15.12
N PHE A 281 21.99 -25.93 14.28
CA PHE A 281 22.06 -26.04 12.83
C PHE A 281 22.31 -24.67 12.19
N SER A 282 23.50 -24.50 11.64
CA SER A 282 23.84 -23.36 10.79
C SER A 282 23.29 -23.59 9.38
N VAL A 283 22.30 -22.78 8.96
CA VAL A 283 21.63 -22.93 7.66
C VAL A 283 22.60 -22.77 6.48
N ARG A 284 23.72 -22.08 6.70
CA ARG A 284 24.77 -21.77 5.71
C ARG A 284 25.72 -22.93 5.43
N GLU A 285 25.82 -23.88 6.37
CA GLU A 285 26.74 -25.02 6.31
C GLU A 285 26.05 -26.29 5.77
N ILE A 286 24.76 -26.20 5.43
CA ILE A 286 23.92 -27.32 4.97
C ILE A 286 23.78 -27.33 3.45
N LYS A 287 24.18 -28.42 2.82
CA LYS A 287 23.97 -28.68 1.38
C LYS A 287 22.54 -29.16 1.14
N TRP A 288 21.60 -28.22 1.07
CA TRP A 288 20.14 -28.47 1.10
C TRP A 288 19.58 -29.55 0.16
N THR A 289 20.20 -29.76 -1.00
CA THR A 289 19.80 -30.77 -2.01
C THR A 289 20.40 -32.16 -1.79
N GLU A 290 21.36 -32.31 -0.88
CA GLU A 290 21.89 -33.60 -0.41
C GLU A 290 20.75 -34.39 0.26
N LYS A 291 20.73 -35.72 0.07
CA LYS A 291 19.85 -36.61 0.83
C LYS A 291 20.50 -37.00 2.14
N SER A 292 19.75 -36.92 3.22
CA SER A 292 20.16 -37.38 4.55
C SER A 292 18.93 -37.71 5.39
N SER A 293 19.11 -38.35 6.54
CA SER A 293 18.10 -38.49 7.59
C SER A 293 18.37 -37.51 8.73
N LEU A 294 17.35 -37.15 9.54
CA LEU A 294 17.57 -36.27 10.70
C LEU A 294 18.56 -36.91 11.71
N ALA A 295 18.56 -38.24 11.80
CA ALA A 295 19.55 -39.00 12.56
C ALA A 295 21.00 -38.67 12.14
N GLN A 296 21.28 -38.70 10.83
CA GLN A 296 22.60 -38.38 10.27
C GLN A 296 22.98 -36.91 10.46
N LEU A 297 22.00 -35.98 10.38
CA LEU A 297 22.25 -34.55 10.65
C LEU A 297 22.62 -34.29 12.11
N ILE A 298 21.96 -34.96 13.07
CA ILE A 298 22.34 -34.88 14.49
C ILE A 298 23.68 -35.59 14.74
N ALA A 299 23.96 -36.71 14.06
CA ALA A 299 25.25 -37.40 14.14
C ALA A 299 26.43 -36.52 13.71
N LYS A 300 26.27 -35.68 12.66
CA LYS A 300 27.28 -34.68 12.24
C LYS A 300 27.57 -33.60 13.31
N GLU A 301 26.67 -33.42 14.29
CA GLU A 301 26.79 -32.47 15.41
C GLU A 301 27.18 -33.12 16.75
N CYS A 302 27.46 -34.43 16.76
CA CYS A 302 27.80 -35.20 17.96
C CYS A 302 29.13 -35.97 17.79
N PRO A 303 29.92 -36.19 18.86
CA PRO A 303 31.16 -36.97 18.77
C PRO A 303 30.88 -38.49 18.62
N ASP A 304 30.90 -38.97 17.37
CA ASP A 304 31.05 -40.36 16.87
C ASP A 304 30.17 -41.51 17.43
N SER A 305 29.34 -41.30 18.45
CA SER A 305 28.45 -42.34 19.00
C SER A 305 27.03 -42.25 18.44
N TRP A 306 26.65 -43.23 17.63
CA TRP A 306 25.25 -43.42 17.20
C TRP A 306 24.31 -43.68 18.38
N ASP A 307 24.83 -44.24 19.48
CA ASP A 307 24.08 -44.46 20.71
C ASP A 307 23.56 -43.14 21.30
N LEU A 308 24.38 -42.08 21.30
CA LEU A 308 23.96 -40.74 21.74
C LEU A 308 22.83 -40.18 20.85
N VAL A 309 22.86 -40.44 19.53
CA VAL A 309 21.76 -40.05 18.64
C VAL A 309 20.46 -40.79 19.00
N THR A 310 20.52 -42.08 19.34
CA THR A 310 19.32 -42.80 19.81
C THR A 310 18.83 -42.31 21.19
N LYS A 311 19.75 -41.91 22.07
CA LYS A 311 19.46 -41.32 23.39
C LYS A 311 18.82 -39.93 23.25
N ILE A 312 19.25 -39.13 22.27
CA ILE A 312 18.62 -37.85 21.89
C ILE A 312 17.19 -38.06 21.37
N MET A 313 16.99 -39.02 20.46
CA MET A 313 15.67 -39.30 19.87
C MET A 313 14.66 -39.93 20.85
N SER A 314 15.09 -40.39 22.02
CA SER A 314 14.20 -40.99 23.03
C SER A 314 13.49 -39.99 23.95
N GLN A 315 13.94 -38.73 23.98
CA GLN A 315 13.36 -37.64 24.80
C GLN A 315 13.01 -36.41 23.95
N PRO A 316 12.13 -36.54 22.92
CA PRO A 316 11.82 -35.43 22.01
C PRO A 316 11.20 -34.22 22.72
N GLU A 317 10.54 -34.39 23.87
CA GLU A 317 9.97 -33.33 24.70
C GLU A 317 11.00 -32.57 25.56
N ARG A 318 12.26 -33.00 25.56
CA ARG A 318 13.41 -32.33 26.22
C ARG A 318 14.51 -31.95 25.22
N LEU A 319 14.21 -31.97 23.94
CA LEU A 319 15.12 -31.66 22.84
C LEU A 319 14.83 -30.25 22.29
N LEU A 320 15.86 -29.42 22.18
CA LEU A 320 15.78 -28.07 21.62
C LEU A 320 16.70 -27.94 20.39
N PHE A 321 16.14 -27.56 19.25
CA PHE A 321 16.87 -27.21 18.04
C PHE A 321 17.05 -25.69 17.94
N VAL A 322 18.28 -25.25 17.69
CA VAL A 322 18.64 -23.86 17.42
C VAL A 322 19.07 -23.73 15.95
N ILE A 323 18.23 -23.13 15.12
CA ILE A 323 18.40 -23.00 13.67
C ILE A 323 18.80 -21.56 13.36
N ASP A 324 20.03 -21.34 12.88
CA ASP A 324 20.58 -20.01 12.62
C ASP A 324 20.66 -19.70 11.11
N GLY A 325 19.97 -18.64 10.68
CA GLY A 325 20.08 -18.04 9.36
C GLY A 325 19.02 -18.46 8.34
N LEU A 326 17.76 -18.71 8.75
CA LEU A 326 16.74 -19.35 7.89
C LEU A 326 16.48 -18.63 6.55
N ASP A 327 16.70 -17.31 6.49
CA ASP A 327 16.55 -16.52 5.26
C ASP A 327 17.44 -17.04 4.11
N ASP A 328 18.54 -17.71 4.45
CA ASP A 328 19.50 -18.23 3.49
C ASP A 328 19.02 -19.54 2.83
N MET A 329 17.82 -20.06 3.19
CA MET A 329 17.10 -21.15 2.49
C MET A 329 16.25 -20.68 1.28
N ASP A 330 16.12 -19.38 1.03
CA ASP A 330 15.07 -18.82 0.16
C ASP A 330 15.08 -19.31 -1.30
N SER A 331 16.20 -19.82 -1.80
CA SER A 331 16.32 -20.43 -3.14
C SER A 331 15.65 -21.80 -3.25
N VAL A 332 15.42 -22.49 -2.13
CA VAL A 332 14.92 -23.88 -2.07
C VAL A 332 13.41 -23.95 -1.76
N LEU A 333 12.82 -22.85 -1.29
CA LEU A 333 11.41 -22.77 -0.87
C LEU A 333 10.40 -22.60 -2.02
N GLN A 334 10.82 -22.70 -3.29
CA GLN A 334 9.97 -22.51 -4.47
C GLN A 334 9.30 -23.80 -5.00
N HIS A 335 9.17 -24.83 -4.16
CA HIS A 335 8.57 -26.11 -4.53
C HIS A 335 7.24 -26.32 -3.79
N ASP A 336 6.13 -26.19 -4.52
CA ASP A 336 4.77 -26.21 -3.94
C ASP A 336 4.31 -27.63 -3.48
N ASP A 337 4.84 -28.70 -4.07
CA ASP A 337 4.50 -30.09 -3.71
C ASP A 337 5.54 -30.68 -2.72
N MET A 338 5.25 -30.58 -1.42
CA MET A 338 6.13 -31.02 -0.32
C MET A 338 5.51 -32.16 0.49
N THR A 339 5.87 -33.41 0.19
CA THR A 339 5.52 -34.56 1.05
C THR A 339 6.37 -34.56 2.31
N LEU A 340 5.80 -34.14 3.44
CA LEU A 340 6.51 -34.01 4.71
C LEU A 340 6.93 -35.37 5.31
N SER A 341 8.17 -35.45 5.79
CA SER A 341 8.67 -36.61 6.53
C SER A 341 8.08 -36.69 7.94
N ARG A 342 8.04 -37.90 8.50
CA ARG A 342 7.57 -38.19 9.86
C ARG A 342 8.52 -39.09 10.66
N ASP A 343 9.32 -39.94 10.00
CA ASP A 343 10.41 -40.67 10.66
C ASP A 343 11.70 -39.85 10.57
N TRP A 344 12.47 -39.84 11.67
CA TRP A 344 13.78 -39.20 11.75
C TRP A 344 14.88 -40.04 11.09
N LYS A 345 14.58 -41.27 10.69
CA LYS A 345 15.43 -42.17 9.90
C LYS A 345 15.21 -42.08 8.38
N ASP A 346 14.10 -41.49 7.92
CA ASP A 346 13.81 -41.39 6.48
C ASP A 346 14.85 -40.51 5.77
N GLU A 347 15.51 -41.05 4.75
CA GLU A 347 16.46 -40.30 3.92
C GLU A 347 15.73 -39.45 2.87
N GLN A 348 15.71 -38.15 3.11
CA GLN A 348 15.07 -37.14 2.25
C GLN A 348 16.07 -36.03 1.92
N PRO A 349 15.82 -35.22 0.87
CA PRO A 349 16.52 -33.95 0.69
C PRO A 349 16.41 -33.12 1.98
N ILE A 350 17.52 -32.54 2.45
CA ILE A 350 17.58 -31.93 3.79
C ILE A 350 16.56 -30.78 3.95
N TYR A 351 16.18 -30.10 2.86
CA TYR A 351 15.12 -29.09 2.89
C TYR A 351 13.75 -29.66 3.31
N ILE A 352 13.41 -30.90 2.92
CA ILE A 352 12.17 -31.57 3.33
C ILE A 352 12.21 -31.90 4.81
N LEU A 353 13.35 -32.38 5.33
CA LEU A 353 13.51 -32.64 6.77
C LEU A 353 13.33 -31.36 7.59
N MET A 354 13.99 -30.27 7.18
CA MET A 354 13.89 -28.99 7.87
C MET A 354 12.48 -28.40 7.81
N TYR A 355 11.81 -28.45 6.65
CA TYR A 355 10.41 -28.02 6.53
C TYR A 355 9.49 -28.90 7.42
N SER A 356 9.75 -30.20 7.50
CA SER A 356 8.98 -31.14 8.34
C SER A 356 9.18 -30.86 9.84
N LEU A 357 10.39 -30.46 10.26
CA LEU A 357 10.70 -30.05 11.62
C LEU A 357 10.03 -28.71 11.98
N LEU A 358 10.14 -27.70 11.11
CA LEU A 358 9.49 -26.38 11.28
C LEU A 358 7.96 -26.50 11.40
N ARG A 359 7.35 -27.37 10.59
CA ARG A 359 5.91 -27.69 10.63
C ARG A 359 5.51 -28.61 11.78
N LYS A 360 6.45 -29.09 12.60
CA LYS A 360 6.23 -30.11 13.64
C LYS A 360 5.63 -31.44 13.14
N ALA A 361 5.77 -31.74 11.86
CA ALA A 361 5.46 -33.06 11.30
C ALA A 361 6.52 -34.10 11.72
N LEU A 362 7.76 -33.63 11.89
CA LEU A 362 8.89 -34.36 12.44
C LEU A 362 9.16 -33.86 13.87
N LEU A 363 9.30 -34.77 14.83
CA LEU A 363 9.54 -34.49 16.27
C LEU A 363 8.60 -33.41 16.88
N PRO A 364 7.27 -33.63 16.88
CA PRO A 364 6.27 -32.60 17.27
C PRO A 364 6.47 -31.98 18.66
N GLN A 365 7.02 -32.74 19.62
CA GLN A 365 7.25 -32.25 20.99
C GLN A 365 8.54 -31.44 21.19
N SER A 366 9.46 -31.43 20.22
CA SER A 366 10.75 -30.73 20.35
C SER A 366 10.62 -29.22 20.29
N PHE A 367 11.47 -28.50 21.00
CA PHE A 367 11.47 -27.03 21.02
C PHE A 367 12.35 -26.48 19.90
N LEU A 368 11.98 -25.30 19.39
CA LEU A 368 12.67 -24.63 18.28
C LEU A 368 13.02 -23.19 18.66
N ILE A 369 14.26 -22.77 18.38
CA ILE A 369 14.69 -21.37 18.32
C ILE A 369 15.22 -21.12 16.91
N ILE A 370 14.68 -20.14 16.20
CA ILE A 370 14.99 -19.87 14.79
C ILE A 370 15.46 -18.42 14.65
N THR A 371 16.56 -18.15 13.92
CA THR A 371 16.96 -16.79 13.56
C THR A 371 16.55 -16.41 12.13
N THR A 372 16.08 -15.17 11.94
CA THR A 372 15.59 -14.66 10.64
C THR A 372 15.74 -13.13 10.51
N ARG A 373 15.86 -12.62 9.30
CA ARG A 373 15.67 -11.20 8.94
C ARG A 373 14.18 -10.85 9.04
N ASN A 374 13.84 -9.58 9.23
CA ASN A 374 12.43 -9.16 9.20
C ASN A 374 11.71 -9.53 7.89
N THR A 375 12.43 -9.66 6.77
CA THR A 375 11.92 -10.11 5.47
C THR A 375 11.51 -11.59 5.43
N GLY A 376 12.08 -12.44 6.30
CA GLY A 376 11.71 -13.87 6.38
C GLY A 376 10.44 -14.13 7.18
N LEU A 377 9.95 -13.16 7.96
CA LEU A 377 8.79 -13.30 8.84
C LEU A 377 7.51 -13.68 8.10
N GLU A 378 7.20 -13.04 6.97
CA GLU A 378 5.98 -13.32 6.20
C GLU A 378 5.90 -14.79 5.77
N LYS A 379 7.02 -15.35 5.32
CA LYS A 379 7.14 -16.76 4.94
C LYS A 379 6.98 -17.65 6.17
N LEU A 380 7.71 -17.34 7.24
CA LEU A 380 7.69 -18.07 8.50
C LEU A 380 6.30 -18.16 9.15
N LYS A 381 5.49 -17.08 9.12
CA LYS A 381 4.10 -17.06 9.64
C LYS A 381 3.26 -18.24 9.14
N SER A 382 3.49 -18.70 7.91
CA SER A 382 2.76 -19.83 7.30
C SER A 382 3.36 -21.21 7.60
N MET A 383 4.58 -21.27 8.14
CA MET A 383 5.41 -22.46 8.22
C MET A 383 5.62 -23.02 9.64
N VAL A 384 5.46 -22.21 10.70
CA VAL A 384 5.73 -22.65 12.08
C VAL A 384 4.48 -22.81 12.93
N VAL A 385 4.59 -23.65 13.96
CA VAL A 385 3.52 -23.97 14.90
C VAL A 385 3.85 -23.46 16.30
N SER A 386 2.88 -22.78 16.93
CA SER A 386 3.00 -22.09 18.23
C SER A 386 4.23 -21.17 18.37
N PRO A 387 4.36 -20.11 17.54
CA PRO A 387 5.49 -19.18 17.59
C PRO A 387 5.35 -18.08 18.65
N LEU A 388 6.47 -17.77 19.32
CA LEU A 388 6.72 -16.51 20.01
C LEU A 388 7.76 -15.70 19.20
N TYR A 389 7.42 -14.47 18.83
CA TYR A 389 8.34 -13.57 18.11
C TYR A 389 9.08 -12.67 19.09
N ILE A 390 10.41 -12.61 18.97
CA ILE A 390 11.28 -11.74 19.77
C ILE A 390 12.12 -10.92 18.80
N LEU A 391 12.03 -9.59 18.90
CA LEU A 391 12.89 -8.66 18.18
C LEU A 391 14.25 -8.61 18.88
N VAL A 392 15.31 -8.87 18.11
CA VAL A 392 16.71 -8.62 18.49
C VAL A 392 17.07 -7.21 18.01
N GLU A 393 17.27 -6.27 18.93
CA GLU A 393 17.49 -4.86 18.60
C GLU A 393 18.97 -4.53 18.30
N GLY A 394 19.89 -5.39 18.76
CA GLY A 394 21.33 -5.17 18.61
C GLY A 394 21.89 -4.15 19.60
N LEU A 395 22.76 -3.25 19.14
CA LEU A 395 23.35 -2.24 20.01
C LEU A 395 22.33 -1.16 20.42
N SER A 396 22.08 -1.06 21.73
CA SER A 396 21.24 -0.01 22.32
C SER A 396 21.72 1.40 21.95
N ALA A 397 20.83 2.38 21.93
CA ALA A 397 21.19 3.76 21.58
C ALA A 397 22.29 4.33 22.49
N SER A 398 22.30 3.95 23.77
CA SER A 398 23.38 4.30 24.70
C SER A 398 24.71 3.66 24.31
N ARG A 399 24.76 2.34 24.06
CA ARG A 399 26.02 1.66 23.71
C ARG A 399 26.56 2.07 22.33
N ARG A 400 25.69 2.31 21.34
CA ARG A 400 26.05 2.94 20.04
C ARG A 400 26.77 4.27 20.26
N SER A 401 26.15 5.15 21.05
CA SER A 401 26.70 6.48 21.37
C SER A 401 28.05 6.37 22.10
N GLN A 402 28.15 5.46 23.07
CA GLN A 402 29.36 5.25 23.85
C GLN A 402 30.53 4.78 22.97
N LEU A 403 30.34 3.74 22.15
CA LEU A 403 31.36 3.20 21.25
C LEU A 403 31.94 4.25 20.27
N VAL A 404 31.06 5.07 19.69
CA VAL A 404 31.48 6.15 18.78
C VAL A 404 32.25 7.26 19.53
N LEU A 405 31.86 7.56 20.77
CA LEU A 405 32.48 8.63 21.57
C LEU A 405 33.69 8.18 22.41
N GLU A 406 33.94 6.88 22.57
CA GLU A 406 35.09 6.31 23.31
C GLU A 406 36.44 6.74 22.70
N ASN A 407 36.50 6.87 21.37
CA ASN A 407 37.74 7.21 20.64
C ASN A 407 38.01 8.71 20.44
N ILE A 408 37.09 9.58 20.89
CA ILE A 408 37.14 11.02 20.62
C ILE A 408 37.57 11.78 21.89
N SER A 409 38.78 12.32 21.84
CA SER A 409 39.51 12.92 22.97
C SER A 409 39.06 14.33 23.36
N ASN A 410 38.46 15.07 22.42
CA ASN A 410 38.06 16.46 22.60
C ASN A 410 36.54 16.56 22.77
N GLU A 411 36.08 17.24 23.82
CA GLU A 411 34.66 17.37 24.15
C GLU A 411 33.86 18.15 23.09
N SER A 412 34.46 19.15 22.45
CA SER A 412 33.80 19.90 21.35
C SER A 412 33.66 19.05 20.07
N ASP A 413 34.62 18.16 19.80
CA ASP A 413 34.53 17.18 18.71
C ASP A 413 33.52 16.08 19.04
N ARG A 414 33.45 15.61 20.30
CA ARG A 414 32.45 14.64 20.77
C ARG A 414 31.03 15.14 20.51
N ILE A 415 30.73 16.40 20.87
CA ILE A 415 29.42 17.02 20.64
C ILE A 415 29.12 17.11 19.13
N GLN A 416 30.08 17.55 18.31
CA GLN A 416 29.90 17.65 16.85
C GLN A 416 29.68 16.29 16.17
N VAL A 417 30.41 15.24 16.55
CA VAL A 417 30.18 13.88 16.04
C VAL A 417 28.84 13.35 16.50
N PHE A 418 28.48 13.51 17.79
CA PHE A 418 27.21 13.03 18.35
C PHE A 418 26.00 13.65 17.63
N HIS A 419 26.02 14.98 17.41
CA HIS A 419 25.02 15.66 16.57
C HIS A 419 24.98 15.11 15.14
N SER A 420 26.14 15.03 14.47
CA SER A 420 26.23 14.53 13.09
C SER A 420 25.67 13.10 12.94
N LEU A 421 25.88 12.26 13.95
CA LEU A 421 25.42 10.87 14.00
C LEU A 421 23.90 10.79 14.22
N ILE A 422 23.35 11.53 15.18
CA ILE A 422 21.91 11.52 15.49
C ILE A 422 21.08 12.23 14.40
N GLU A 423 21.62 13.26 13.75
CA GLU A 423 20.99 13.89 12.58
C GLU A 423 20.91 12.93 11.38
N ASN A 424 21.89 12.04 11.20
CA ASN A 424 21.80 10.95 10.24
C ASN A 424 21.21 9.69 10.89
N HIS A 425 19.91 9.77 11.24
CA HIS A 425 19.20 8.70 11.93
C HIS A 425 19.34 7.34 11.22
N GLN A 426 19.32 7.32 9.89
CA GLN A 426 19.53 6.10 9.09
C GLN A 426 20.89 5.45 9.36
N LEU A 427 21.97 6.24 9.41
CA LEU A 427 23.30 5.72 9.75
C LEU A 427 23.35 5.22 11.21
N PHE A 428 22.83 6.02 12.15
CA PHE A 428 22.81 5.64 13.56
C PHE A 428 22.02 4.34 13.79
N ASP A 429 20.93 4.15 13.06
CA ASP A 429 20.13 2.91 13.07
C ASP A 429 20.86 1.71 12.47
N GLN A 430 21.68 1.90 11.43
CA GLN A 430 22.54 0.81 10.94
C GLN A 430 23.62 0.42 11.96
N CYS A 431 24.09 1.34 12.81
CA CYS A 431 24.98 1.02 13.94
C CYS A 431 24.35 0.12 15.02
N GLN A 432 23.08 -0.29 14.91
CA GLN A 432 22.55 -1.42 15.68
C GLN A 432 23.33 -2.72 15.40
N ALA A 433 23.86 -2.87 14.18
CA ALA A 433 24.83 -3.89 13.83
C ALA A 433 26.23 -3.51 14.37
N PRO A 434 26.88 -4.35 15.20
CA PRO A 434 28.21 -4.04 15.74
C PRO A 434 29.27 -3.79 14.67
N SER A 435 29.25 -4.51 13.54
CA SER A 435 30.22 -4.32 12.45
C SER A 435 30.04 -2.96 11.77
N VAL A 436 28.81 -2.49 11.54
CA VAL A 436 28.58 -1.12 11.04
C VAL A 436 29.03 -0.09 12.07
N CYS A 437 28.75 -0.30 13.36
CA CYS A 437 29.24 0.61 14.41
C CYS A 437 30.77 0.72 14.43
N SER A 438 31.51 -0.39 14.23
CA SER A 438 32.99 -0.36 14.08
C SER A 438 33.42 0.46 12.87
N LEU A 439 32.80 0.23 11.71
CA LEU A 439 33.10 0.97 10.48
C LEU A 439 32.92 2.49 10.67
N VAL A 440 31.85 2.93 11.35
CA VAL A 440 31.68 4.37 11.68
C VAL A 440 32.80 4.88 12.60
N CYS A 441 33.19 4.11 13.62
CA CYS A 441 34.31 4.46 14.50
C CYS A 441 35.63 4.58 13.72
N GLU A 442 35.93 3.64 12.82
CA GLU A 442 37.12 3.63 11.97
C GLU A 442 37.16 4.83 11.01
N ALA A 443 36.02 5.18 10.39
CA ALA A 443 35.89 6.35 9.52
C ALA A 443 36.17 7.67 10.26
N LEU A 444 35.70 7.80 11.50
CA LEU A 444 35.93 8.98 12.34
C LEU A 444 37.39 9.06 12.82
N GLN A 445 38.00 7.94 13.20
CA GLN A 445 39.43 7.87 13.48
C GLN A 445 40.27 8.25 12.25
N LEU A 446 39.83 7.88 11.06
CA LEU A 446 40.51 8.19 9.81
C LEU A 446 40.52 9.70 9.51
N GLN A 447 39.38 10.40 9.67
CA GLN A 447 39.35 11.85 9.49
C GLN A 447 40.36 12.59 10.37
N LYS A 448 40.47 12.15 11.63
CA LYS A 448 41.43 12.67 12.63
C LYS A 448 42.88 12.48 12.18
N LYS A 449 43.21 11.34 11.55
CA LYS A 449 44.53 11.10 10.92
C LYS A 449 44.77 11.99 9.70
N LEU A 450 43.73 12.28 8.92
CA LEU A 450 43.79 13.12 7.71
C LEU A 450 43.73 14.64 7.99
N GLY A 451 43.78 15.07 9.26
CA GLY A 451 43.79 16.49 9.64
C GLY A 451 42.48 17.25 9.36
N LYS A 452 41.40 16.54 8.99
CA LYS A 452 40.06 17.12 8.87
C LYS A 452 39.41 17.18 10.27
N ARG A 453 38.44 18.09 10.46
CA ARG A 453 37.65 18.11 11.71
C ARG A 453 36.95 16.76 11.93
N CYS A 454 36.72 16.41 13.20
CA CYS A 454 35.92 15.26 13.57
C CYS A 454 34.42 15.58 13.35
N THR A 455 34.01 15.61 12.08
CA THR A 455 32.64 15.85 11.63
C THR A 455 32.36 14.86 10.53
N LEU A 456 31.44 13.93 10.79
CA LEU A 456 31.21 12.70 10.02
C LEU A 456 31.26 12.98 8.49
N PRO A 457 32.12 12.29 7.70
CA PRO A 457 32.74 12.86 6.51
C PRO A 457 31.79 13.27 5.38
N CYS A 458 30.56 12.75 5.37
CA CYS A 458 29.57 13.00 4.33
C CYS A 458 28.18 13.14 4.95
N GLN A 459 27.30 13.91 4.30
CA GLN A 459 25.87 14.02 4.69
C GLN A 459 25.07 12.75 4.37
N THR A 460 25.69 11.79 3.69
CA THR A 460 25.09 10.62 3.05
C THR A 460 25.81 9.34 3.46
N LEU A 461 25.09 8.22 3.43
CA LEU A 461 25.61 6.90 3.81
C LEU A 461 26.74 6.46 2.87
N THR A 462 26.55 6.65 1.56
CA THR A 462 27.48 6.21 0.51
C THR A 462 28.83 6.89 0.63
N GLY A 463 28.86 8.18 0.94
CA GLY A 463 30.12 8.91 1.10
C GLY A 463 30.95 8.43 2.30
N LEU A 464 30.31 7.94 3.36
CA LEU A 464 31.00 7.29 4.49
C LEU A 464 31.66 5.97 4.05
N TYR A 465 30.93 5.13 3.31
CA TYR A 465 31.43 3.84 2.81
C TYR A 465 32.55 4.04 1.78
N ALA A 466 32.39 4.99 0.86
CA ALA A 466 33.44 5.40 -0.07
C ALA A 466 34.70 5.86 0.67
N THR A 467 34.57 6.73 1.69
CA THR A 467 35.70 7.22 2.50
C THR A 467 36.46 6.08 3.19
N LEU A 468 35.75 5.06 3.70
CA LEU A 468 36.35 3.86 4.30
C LEU A 468 37.05 2.98 3.27
N VAL A 469 36.30 2.48 2.29
CA VAL A 469 36.75 1.45 1.35
C VAL A 469 37.92 1.98 0.51
N PHE A 470 37.84 3.21 0.01
CA PHE A 470 38.90 3.81 -0.80
C PHE A 470 40.19 4.06 0.00
N HIS A 471 40.08 4.28 1.32
CA HIS A 471 41.26 4.34 2.18
C HIS A 471 41.84 2.97 2.51
N GLN A 472 41.01 1.95 2.79
CA GLN A 472 41.47 0.57 3.00
C GLN A 472 42.23 0.06 1.77
N LEU A 473 41.71 0.32 0.56
CA LEU A 473 42.36 -0.05 -0.69
C LEU A 473 43.71 0.66 -0.93
N THR A 474 43.89 1.90 -0.47
CA THR A 474 45.15 2.68 -0.64
C THR A 474 46.16 2.52 0.48
N LEU A 475 45.76 1.93 1.63
CA LEU A 475 46.56 1.83 2.85
C LEU A 475 47.94 1.14 2.67
N LYS A 476 48.09 0.31 1.64
CA LYS A 476 49.35 -0.37 1.30
C LYS A 476 50.48 0.57 0.86
N ARG A 477 50.19 1.76 0.31
CA ARG A 477 51.21 2.67 -0.24
C ARG A 477 50.88 4.16 -0.01
N PRO A 478 51.34 4.77 1.12
CA PRO A 478 51.11 6.18 1.42
C PRO A 478 51.65 7.20 0.38
N SER A 479 52.45 6.74 -0.58
CA SER A 479 53.07 7.53 -1.65
C SER A 479 52.47 7.29 -3.04
N GLN A 480 51.42 6.47 -3.18
CA GLN A 480 50.68 6.27 -4.44
C GLN A 480 49.17 6.36 -4.16
N SER A 481 48.47 7.26 -4.84
CA SER A 481 47.01 7.42 -4.73
C SER A 481 46.22 6.43 -5.59
N ALA A 482 46.86 5.86 -6.61
CA ALA A 482 46.26 4.95 -7.57
C ALA A 482 46.51 3.47 -7.22
N LEU A 483 45.55 2.63 -7.60
CA LEU A 483 45.63 1.17 -7.50
C LEU A 483 46.47 0.61 -8.65
N SER A 484 47.32 -0.39 -8.38
CA SER A 484 47.99 -1.12 -9.46
C SER A 484 47.00 -1.98 -10.25
N GLN A 485 47.38 -2.40 -11.46
CA GLN A 485 46.47 -3.11 -12.37
C GLN A 485 45.93 -4.44 -11.79
N GLU A 486 46.71 -5.17 -10.98
CA GLU A 486 46.20 -6.35 -10.25
C GLU A 486 45.20 -5.96 -9.15
N GLU A 487 45.43 -4.85 -8.44
CA GLU A 487 44.51 -4.34 -7.40
C GLU A 487 43.19 -3.83 -8.00
N GLN A 488 43.23 -3.26 -9.21
CA GLN A 488 42.04 -2.89 -9.98
C GLN A 488 41.24 -4.14 -10.43
N ILE A 489 41.90 -5.16 -10.98
CA ILE A 489 41.26 -6.44 -11.38
C ILE A 489 40.64 -7.13 -10.15
N THR A 490 41.36 -7.17 -9.03
CA THR A 490 40.86 -7.72 -7.75
C THR A 490 39.58 -7.01 -7.30
N LEU A 491 39.55 -5.68 -7.39
CA LEU A 491 38.39 -4.87 -7.01
C LEU A 491 37.19 -5.13 -7.94
N VAL A 492 37.39 -5.21 -9.26
CA VAL A 492 36.32 -5.53 -10.21
C VAL A 492 35.75 -6.93 -9.96
N GLY A 493 36.60 -7.93 -9.72
CA GLY A 493 36.17 -9.29 -9.35
C GLY A 493 35.32 -9.34 -8.06
N LEU A 494 35.76 -8.62 -7.03
CA LEU A 494 35.01 -8.46 -5.77
C LEU A 494 33.65 -7.77 -5.98
N CYS A 495 33.62 -6.70 -6.79
CA CYS A 495 32.40 -5.98 -7.16
C CYS A 495 31.42 -6.87 -7.92
N MET A 496 31.92 -7.68 -8.87
CA MET A 496 31.10 -8.64 -9.63
C MET A 496 30.51 -9.73 -8.73
N MET A 497 31.31 -10.31 -7.83
CA MET A 497 30.83 -11.28 -6.82
C MET A 497 29.75 -10.68 -5.90
N ALA A 498 29.94 -9.43 -5.47
CA ALA A 498 28.96 -8.74 -4.65
C ALA A 498 27.64 -8.53 -5.41
N ALA A 499 27.73 -8.10 -6.68
CA ALA A 499 26.59 -7.83 -7.55
C ALA A 499 25.78 -9.09 -7.88
N GLU A 500 26.43 -10.15 -8.34
CA GLU A 500 25.78 -11.44 -8.59
C GLU A 500 25.13 -11.98 -7.29
N GLY A 501 25.80 -11.84 -6.16
CA GLY A 501 25.25 -12.20 -4.85
C GLY A 501 23.98 -11.42 -4.49
N VAL A 502 23.92 -10.11 -4.78
CA VAL A 502 22.69 -9.33 -4.56
C VAL A 502 21.55 -9.83 -5.46
N TRP A 503 21.79 -10.12 -6.74
CA TRP A 503 20.73 -10.56 -7.67
C TRP A 503 20.26 -12.00 -7.39
N THR A 504 21.19 -12.91 -7.07
CA THR A 504 20.90 -14.32 -6.72
C THR A 504 20.41 -14.50 -5.27
N MET A 505 20.20 -13.40 -4.54
CA MET A 505 19.84 -13.38 -3.12
C MET A 505 20.85 -14.05 -2.17
N ARG A 506 22.07 -14.28 -2.65
CA ARG A 506 23.16 -14.99 -1.97
C ARG A 506 24.05 -14.05 -1.15
N SER A 507 24.45 -14.50 0.04
CA SER A 507 25.40 -13.78 0.92
C SER A 507 26.49 -14.67 1.53
N VAL A 508 26.70 -15.87 0.95
CA VAL A 508 27.75 -16.84 1.32
C VAL A 508 28.36 -17.39 0.04
N PHE A 509 29.69 -17.33 -0.09
CA PHE A 509 30.45 -17.76 -1.25
C PHE A 509 31.46 -18.85 -0.82
N TYR A 510 31.70 -19.88 -1.64
CA TYR A 510 32.67 -20.94 -1.36
C TYR A 510 33.95 -20.71 -2.20
N ASP A 511 35.05 -21.40 -1.87
CA ASP A 511 36.32 -21.33 -2.62
C ASP A 511 36.17 -21.55 -4.13
N ASP A 512 35.27 -22.45 -4.55
CA ASP A 512 35.03 -22.73 -5.97
C ASP A 512 34.20 -21.65 -6.68
N ASP A 513 33.44 -20.83 -5.95
CA ASP A 513 32.82 -19.64 -6.53
C ASP A 513 33.86 -18.54 -6.74
N LEU A 514 34.71 -18.29 -5.74
CA LEU A 514 35.71 -17.21 -5.72
C LEU A 514 36.66 -17.26 -6.94
N LYS A 515 37.02 -18.46 -7.38
CA LYS A 515 37.84 -18.72 -8.57
C LYS A 515 37.20 -18.19 -9.86
N ASN A 516 35.86 -18.20 -9.97
CA ASN A 516 35.15 -17.70 -11.15
C ASN A 516 35.22 -16.17 -11.26
N TYR A 517 35.35 -15.47 -10.13
CA TYR A 517 35.51 -14.01 -10.06
C TYR A 517 36.97 -13.55 -10.19
N SER A 518 37.88 -14.45 -10.62
CA SER A 518 39.32 -14.21 -10.80
C SER A 518 40.10 -13.80 -9.53
N LEU A 519 39.55 -14.06 -8.34
CA LEU A 519 40.19 -13.73 -7.06
C LEU A 519 41.20 -14.82 -6.66
N LYS A 520 42.47 -14.44 -6.46
CA LYS A 520 43.53 -15.34 -5.98
C LYS A 520 43.46 -15.51 -4.46
N GLU A 521 43.95 -16.65 -3.94
CA GLU A 521 44.02 -16.94 -2.49
C GLU A 521 44.74 -15.85 -1.69
N SER A 522 45.82 -15.28 -2.24
CA SER A 522 46.56 -14.14 -1.65
C SER A 522 45.77 -12.82 -1.62
N GLU A 523 44.83 -12.63 -2.54
CA GLU A 523 43.96 -11.45 -2.59
C GLU A 523 42.79 -11.60 -1.61
N ILE A 524 42.23 -12.80 -1.53
CA ILE A 524 41.21 -13.19 -0.55
C ILE A 524 41.75 -13.00 0.88
N LEU A 525 42.97 -13.46 1.16
CA LEU A 525 43.66 -13.21 2.44
C LEU A 525 43.86 -11.70 2.72
N ALA A 526 44.13 -10.89 1.69
CA ALA A 526 44.21 -9.44 1.85
C ALA A 526 42.84 -8.81 2.17
N LEU A 527 41.74 -9.32 1.60
CA LEU A 527 40.38 -8.85 1.89
C LEU A 527 39.92 -9.22 3.31
N PHE A 528 40.40 -10.34 3.87
CA PHE A 528 40.26 -10.64 5.30
C PHE A 528 41.02 -9.64 6.18
N HIS A 529 42.28 -9.35 5.87
CA HIS A 529 43.08 -8.37 6.62
C HIS A 529 42.53 -6.93 6.55
N MET A 530 41.64 -6.63 5.60
CA MET A 530 40.90 -5.36 5.50
C MET A 530 39.51 -5.39 6.16
N ASN A 531 39.11 -6.49 6.81
CA ASN A 531 37.76 -6.72 7.35
C ASN A 531 36.62 -6.56 6.32
N ILE A 532 36.89 -6.75 5.02
CA ILE A 532 35.87 -6.67 3.96
C ILE A 532 35.09 -7.99 3.90
N LEU A 533 35.81 -9.11 3.91
CA LEU A 533 35.27 -10.46 4.03
C LEU A 533 35.53 -11.03 5.43
N LEU A 534 34.76 -12.05 5.81
CA LEU A 534 34.97 -12.90 6.98
C LEU A 534 34.86 -14.37 6.57
N GLN A 535 35.72 -15.22 7.14
CA GLN A 535 35.66 -16.67 6.96
C GLN A 535 34.62 -17.28 7.91
N VAL A 536 33.87 -18.27 7.46
CA VAL A 536 32.82 -18.94 8.23
C VAL A 536 32.86 -20.44 7.95
N GLY A 537 32.87 -21.27 9.00
CA GLY A 537 32.89 -22.73 8.91
C GLY A 537 34.04 -23.34 9.71
N HIS A 538 33.86 -24.58 10.18
CA HIS A 538 34.86 -25.31 10.98
C HIS A 538 35.37 -26.60 10.32
N ASN A 539 34.75 -27.06 9.21
CA ASN A 539 35.07 -28.33 8.54
C ASN A 539 35.36 -28.11 7.05
N SER A 540 36.50 -28.64 6.57
CA SER A 540 36.99 -28.91 5.19
C SER A 540 36.69 -28.00 3.98
N GLU A 541 35.59 -27.25 3.91
CA GLU A 541 35.24 -26.36 2.80
C GLU A 541 35.12 -24.92 3.34
N GLN A 542 35.99 -24.01 2.89
CA GLN A 542 35.99 -22.64 3.39
C GLN A 542 34.84 -21.83 2.78
N CYS A 543 34.10 -21.13 3.64
CA CYS A 543 33.00 -20.25 3.23
C CYS A 543 33.31 -18.79 3.60
N TYR A 544 32.82 -17.87 2.78
CA TYR A 544 33.18 -16.46 2.79
C TYR A 544 31.92 -15.60 2.79
N VAL A 545 31.85 -14.61 3.67
CA VAL A 545 30.75 -13.63 3.75
C VAL A 545 31.31 -12.22 3.81
N PHE A 546 30.55 -11.21 3.35
CA PHE A 546 30.89 -9.82 3.63
C PHE A 546 30.68 -9.52 5.13
N SER A 547 31.57 -8.74 5.76
CA SER A 547 31.50 -8.43 7.20
C SER A 547 30.24 -7.64 7.61
N HIS A 548 29.58 -7.01 6.64
CA HIS A 548 28.17 -6.64 6.72
C HIS A 548 27.53 -6.65 5.32
N LEU A 549 26.21 -6.91 5.22
CA LEU A 549 25.51 -6.93 3.92
C LEU A 549 25.56 -5.57 3.19
N SER A 550 25.62 -4.45 3.91
CA SER A 550 25.76 -3.14 3.28
C SER A 550 27.10 -2.93 2.57
N LEU A 551 28.16 -3.69 2.92
CA LEU A 551 29.38 -3.71 2.11
C LEU A 551 29.15 -4.49 0.81
N GLN A 552 28.42 -5.61 0.86
CA GLN A 552 27.99 -6.32 -0.36
C GLN A 552 27.15 -5.39 -1.25
N ASP A 553 26.15 -4.70 -0.69
CA ASP A 553 25.31 -3.75 -1.43
C ASP A 553 26.14 -2.58 -2.01
N PHE A 554 27.18 -2.12 -1.32
CA PHE A 554 28.10 -1.07 -1.79
C PHE A 554 29.02 -1.54 -2.92
N PHE A 555 29.66 -2.71 -2.80
CA PHE A 555 30.49 -3.28 -3.87
C PHE A 555 29.65 -3.68 -5.10
N ALA A 556 28.42 -4.17 -4.88
CA ALA A 556 27.43 -4.42 -5.93
C ALA A 556 27.02 -3.14 -6.67
N ALA A 557 26.87 -2.03 -5.96
CA ALA A 557 26.65 -0.72 -6.57
C ALA A 557 27.89 -0.23 -7.34
N LEU A 558 29.09 -0.43 -6.79
CA LEU A 558 30.35 -0.01 -7.41
C LEU A 558 30.63 -0.74 -8.73
N TYR A 559 30.24 -2.01 -8.86
CA TYR A 559 30.31 -2.77 -10.11
C TYR A 559 29.70 -2.00 -11.30
N TYR A 560 28.46 -1.52 -11.12
CA TYR A 560 27.71 -0.77 -12.14
C TYR A 560 28.29 0.62 -12.47
N VAL A 561 29.22 1.13 -11.66
CA VAL A 561 29.93 2.41 -11.90
C VAL A 561 31.25 2.18 -12.64
N LEU A 562 31.89 1.02 -12.46
CA LEU A 562 33.14 0.65 -13.11
C LEU A 562 32.91 0.05 -14.51
N GLU A 563 32.05 -0.98 -14.61
CA GLU A 563 31.78 -1.71 -15.86
C GLU A 563 30.56 -1.16 -16.64
N GLY A 564 29.80 -0.24 -16.04
CA GLY A 564 28.58 0.30 -16.63
C GLY A 564 27.42 -0.70 -16.69
N LEU A 565 26.70 -0.74 -17.82
CA LEU A 565 25.42 -1.43 -17.97
C LEU A 565 25.19 -1.96 -19.41
N GLU A 566 26.20 -2.55 -20.07
CA GLU A 566 26.12 -2.87 -21.52
C GLU A 566 26.43 -4.33 -21.95
N GLU A 567 26.98 -5.23 -21.10
CA GLU A 567 27.40 -6.58 -21.56
C GLU A 567 26.61 -7.81 -21.03
N TRP A 568 25.58 -7.65 -20.17
CA TRP A 568 24.83 -8.79 -19.59
C TRP A 568 23.30 -8.75 -19.82
N ASN A 569 22.90 -8.87 -21.08
CA ASN A 569 21.51 -8.73 -21.59
C ASN A 569 20.51 -9.84 -21.19
N GLN A 570 20.57 -10.38 -19.96
CA GLN A 570 19.59 -11.35 -19.45
C GLN A 570 19.16 -11.17 -17.98
N HIS A 571 19.90 -10.44 -17.13
CA HIS A 571 19.61 -10.35 -15.67
C HIS A 571 19.51 -8.88 -15.15
N PHE A 572 19.12 -7.93 -16.01
CA PHE A 572 19.02 -6.51 -15.65
C PHE A 572 18.00 -6.20 -14.52
N CYS A 573 18.48 -5.79 -13.35
CA CYS A 573 17.65 -5.24 -12.27
C CYS A 573 17.25 -3.75 -12.45
N PHE A 574 17.44 -3.16 -13.64
CA PHE A 574 17.19 -1.72 -13.86
C PHE A 574 16.49 -1.36 -15.17
N ILE A 575 17.01 -1.79 -16.33
CA ILE A 575 16.37 -1.55 -17.63
C ILE A 575 16.65 -2.74 -18.55
N GLU A 576 15.64 -3.55 -18.84
CA GLU A 576 15.40 -4.02 -20.21
C GLU A 576 13.95 -4.54 -20.45
N ASN A 577 13.39 -4.16 -21.60
CA ASN A 577 12.34 -4.88 -22.34
C ASN A 577 10.96 -5.15 -21.68
N GLN A 578 10.12 -4.11 -21.66
CA GLN A 578 8.66 -4.19 -21.89
C GLN A 578 7.83 -5.11 -20.97
N ARG A 579 8.27 -5.41 -19.75
CA ARG A 579 7.54 -6.29 -18.83
C ARG A 579 7.13 -5.58 -17.54
N SER A 580 5.83 -5.31 -17.46
CA SER A 580 5.03 -5.18 -16.24
C SER A 580 5.51 -4.19 -15.15
N ILE A 581 4.72 -3.13 -14.96
CA ILE A 581 4.74 -2.19 -13.82
C ILE A 581 4.77 -2.91 -12.45
N MET A 582 4.34 -4.17 -12.36
CA MET A 582 4.37 -4.97 -11.12
C MET A 582 5.78 -5.21 -10.55
N GLU A 583 6.86 -5.13 -11.33
CA GLU A 583 8.22 -5.37 -10.80
C GLU A 583 8.72 -4.21 -9.95
N VAL A 584 8.21 -2.99 -10.16
CA VAL A 584 8.40 -1.87 -9.21
C VAL A 584 7.70 -2.17 -7.88
N LYS A 585 6.58 -2.89 -7.89
CA LYS A 585 5.82 -3.26 -6.69
C LYS A 585 6.27 -4.55 -5.99
N ARG A 586 7.40 -5.15 -6.41
CA ARG A 586 8.02 -6.30 -5.72
C ARG A 586 9.08 -5.90 -4.69
N THR A 587 9.27 -4.60 -4.44
CA THR A 587 10.34 -4.06 -3.58
C THR A 587 10.05 -4.09 -2.07
N ASP A 588 9.68 -5.26 -1.53
CA ASP A 588 10.09 -5.62 -0.16
C ASP A 588 11.55 -6.12 -0.12
N ASP A 589 12.20 -6.19 -1.29
CA ASP A 589 13.60 -6.57 -1.44
C ASP A 589 14.57 -5.44 -0.99
N THR A 590 14.72 -5.36 0.32
CA THR A 590 15.56 -4.37 1.02
C THR A 590 17.02 -4.34 0.54
N ARG A 591 17.57 -5.43 -0.02
CA ARG A 591 18.93 -5.43 -0.61
C ARG A 591 19.00 -4.65 -1.91
N LEU A 592 18.05 -4.87 -2.82
CA LEU A 592 17.98 -4.10 -4.06
C LEU A 592 17.79 -2.61 -3.78
N LEU A 593 17.06 -2.23 -2.74
CA LEU A 593 16.97 -0.84 -2.27
C LEU A 593 18.31 -0.32 -1.68
N GLY A 594 19.01 -1.13 -0.89
CA GLY A 594 20.34 -0.81 -0.37
C GLY A 594 21.34 -0.51 -1.47
N MET A 595 21.49 -1.43 -2.42
CA MET A 595 22.32 -1.28 -3.62
C MET A 595 21.92 -0.04 -4.45
N LYS A 596 20.63 0.25 -4.59
CA LYS A 596 20.14 1.45 -5.29
C LYS A 596 20.55 2.75 -4.61
N ARG A 597 20.41 2.84 -3.28
CA ARG A 597 20.84 4.02 -2.50
C ARG A 597 22.35 4.25 -2.67
N PHE A 598 23.16 3.19 -2.60
CA PHE A 598 24.60 3.27 -2.88
C PHE A 598 24.91 3.67 -4.32
N LEU A 599 24.24 3.11 -5.33
CA LEU A 599 24.49 3.42 -6.74
C LEU A 599 24.21 4.89 -7.06
N PHE A 600 23.14 5.47 -6.51
CA PHE A 600 22.88 6.90 -6.61
C PHE A 600 23.93 7.75 -5.88
N GLY A 601 24.37 7.32 -4.69
CA GLY A 601 25.40 8.02 -3.94
C GLY A 601 26.77 8.02 -4.63
N LEU A 602 27.12 6.93 -5.34
CA LEU A 602 28.36 6.84 -6.13
C LEU A 602 28.36 7.79 -7.34
N MET A 603 27.19 8.28 -7.80
CA MET A 603 27.11 9.36 -8.81
C MET A 603 27.46 10.74 -8.24
N ASN A 604 27.73 10.87 -6.95
CA ASN A 604 28.15 12.13 -6.36
C ASN A 604 29.44 12.65 -7.04
N LYS A 605 29.40 13.91 -7.50
CA LYS A 605 30.49 14.58 -8.23
C LYS A 605 31.86 14.60 -7.51
N ASP A 606 31.94 14.40 -6.20
CA ASP A 606 33.23 14.32 -5.47
C ASP A 606 33.68 12.86 -5.20
N ILE A 607 32.74 11.92 -5.10
CA ILE A 607 33.03 10.48 -5.04
C ILE A 607 33.56 10.01 -6.40
N LEU A 608 32.95 10.43 -7.52
CA LEU A 608 33.43 10.15 -8.87
C LEU A 608 34.88 10.61 -9.07
N LYS A 609 35.22 11.87 -8.73
CA LYS A 609 36.61 12.38 -8.78
C LYS A 609 37.59 11.54 -7.94
N THR A 610 37.12 10.97 -6.84
CA THR A 610 37.96 10.12 -5.98
C THR A 610 38.23 8.76 -6.65
N LEU A 611 37.24 8.21 -7.38
CA LEU A 611 37.43 7.03 -8.24
C LEU A 611 38.36 7.33 -9.43
N GLU A 612 38.23 8.48 -10.09
CA GLU A 612 39.14 8.89 -11.18
C GLU A 612 40.61 8.94 -10.73
N VAL A 613 40.88 9.36 -9.48
CA VAL A 613 42.23 9.38 -8.88
C VAL A 613 42.72 7.99 -8.46
N LEU A 614 41.81 7.06 -8.12
CA LEU A 614 42.16 5.66 -7.79
C LEU A 614 42.52 4.83 -9.03
N PHE A 615 41.89 5.12 -10.17
CA PHE A 615 42.01 4.33 -11.40
C PHE A 615 42.89 4.99 -12.49
N GLU A 616 43.24 6.28 -12.33
CA GLU A 616 43.98 7.12 -13.30
C GLU A 616 43.27 7.38 -14.65
N TYR A 617 41.98 7.03 -14.77
CA TYR A 617 41.14 7.32 -15.93
C TYR A 617 39.79 7.96 -15.55
N PRO A 618 39.18 8.78 -16.44
CA PRO A 618 37.89 9.41 -16.16
C PRO A 618 36.75 8.39 -16.13
N VAL A 619 35.92 8.45 -15.09
CA VAL A 619 34.80 7.52 -14.88
C VAL A 619 33.55 8.11 -15.53
N ILE A 620 33.15 7.55 -16.67
CA ILE A 620 31.98 8.02 -17.42
C ILE A 620 30.70 7.48 -16.76
N PRO A 621 29.80 8.33 -16.22
CA PRO A 621 28.62 7.86 -15.49
C PRO A 621 27.49 7.44 -16.45
N THR A 622 27.72 6.38 -17.23
CA THR A 622 26.75 5.81 -18.19
C THR A 622 25.43 5.39 -17.53
N VAL A 623 25.50 5.03 -16.25
CA VAL A 623 24.36 4.79 -15.35
C VAL A 623 23.44 6.01 -15.19
N GLU A 624 23.95 7.24 -15.20
CA GLU A 624 23.21 8.44 -14.79
C GLU A 624 21.87 8.60 -15.51
N GLN A 625 21.87 8.47 -16.85
CA GLN A 625 20.66 8.58 -17.66
C GLN A 625 19.65 7.46 -17.36
N LYS A 626 20.14 6.25 -17.07
CA LYS A 626 19.30 5.09 -16.71
C LYS A 626 18.68 5.29 -15.32
N LEU A 627 19.39 5.90 -14.36
CA LEU A 627 18.89 6.27 -13.03
C LEU A 627 17.87 7.43 -13.09
N GLN A 628 18.15 8.50 -13.84
CA GLN A 628 17.18 9.57 -14.09
C GLN A 628 15.91 9.02 -14.75
N HIS A 629 16.04 8.09 -15.69
CA HIS A 629 14.89 7.47 -16.34
C HIS A 629 14.03 6.67 -15.35
N TRP A 630 14.63 5.86 -14.47
CA TRP A 630 13.91 5.12 -13.42
C TRP A 630 13.09 6.05 -12.51
N VAL A 631 13.66 7.15 -12.02
CA VAL A 631 12.91 8.17 -11.25
C VAL A 631 11.78 8.78 -12.09
N SER A 632 12.02 9.01 -13.39
CA SER A 632 11.02 9.56 -14.31
C SER A 632 9.83 8.62 -14.59
N LEU A 633 9.95 7.31 -14.31
CA LEU A 633 8.87 6.32 -14.40
C LEU A 633 7.99 6.31 -13.13
N ILE A 634 8.60 6.50 -11.95
CA ILE A 634 7.87 6.70 -10.68
C ILE A 634 6.93 7.90 -10.81
N ALA A 635 7.42 9.01 -11.39
CA ALA A 635 6.65 10.22 -11.69
C ALA A 635 5.43 10.02 -12.63
N GLN A 636 5.30 8.87 -13.31
CA GLN A 636 4.25 8.60 -14.29
C GLN A 636 3.13 7.70 -13.75
N GLN A 637 3.26 7.14 -12.54
CA GLN A 637 2.22 6.30 -11.92
C GLN A 637 1.17 7.13 -11.17
N VAL A 638 0.49 8.05 -11.87
CA VAL A 638 -0.43 9.05 -11.30
C VAL A 638 -1.42 8.49 -10.27
N ASN A 639 -1.98 7.29 -10.53
CA ASN A 639 -2.96 6.62 -9.66
C ASN A 639 -2.37 5.38 -8.94
N GLY A 640 -1.04 5.17 -8.94
CA GLY A 640 -0.46 3.84 -8.76
C GLY A 640 0.75 3.68 -7.84
N THR A 641 1.63 4.68 -7.70
CA THR A 641 2.86 4.55 -6.88
C THR A 641 2.57 4.45 -5.38
N SER A 642 3.37 3.68 -4.65
CA SER A 642 3.38 3.73 -3.18
C SER A 642 4.01 5.05 -2.70
N PRO A 643 3.54 5.64 -1.58
CA PRO A 643 4.27 6.73 -0.92
C PRO A 643 5.66 6.28 -0.45
N MET A 644 5.85 4.98 -0.22
CA MET A 644 7.17 4.39 0.06
C MET A 644 8.10 4.50 -1.15
N ASP A 645 7.67 4.05 -2.35
CA ASP A 645 8.46 4.13 -3.59
C ASP A 645 8.96 5.56 -3.87
N THR A 646 8.09 6.55 -3.60
CA THR A 646 8.39 7.98 -3.79
C THR A 646 9.42 8.47 -2.78
N LEU A 647 9.27 8.10 -1.50
CA LEU A 647 10.23 8.44 -0.44
C LEU A 647 11.57 7.73 -0.65
N ASP A 648 11.58 6.48 -1.10
CA ASP A 648 12.80 5.72 -1.40
C ASP A 648 13.55 6.29 -2.60
N ALA A 649 12.84 6.74 -3.64
CA ALA A 649 13.45 7.51 -4.72
C ALA A 649 14.04 8.83 -4.20
N PHE A 650 13.38 9.52 -3.26
CA PHE A 650 13.92 10.72 -2.63
C PHE A 650 15.17 10.43 -1.77
N TYR A 651 15.23 9.31 -1.04
CA TYR A 651 16.43 8.87 -0.32
C TYR A 651 17.59 8.56 -1.30
N CYS A 652 17.31 7.89 -2.41
CA CYS A 652 18.31 7.65 -3.47
C CYS A 652 18.81 8.99 -4.05
N LEU A 653 17.92 9.90 -4.42
CA LEU A 653 18.28 11.24 -4.92
C LEU A 653 19.10 12.04 -3.90
N PHE A 654 18.76 11.97 -2.62
CA PHE A 654 19.51 12.62 -1.54
C PHE A 654 20.93 12.07 -1.40
N GLU A 655 21.15 10.76 -1.58
CA GLU A 655 22.50 10.17 -1.52
C GLU A 655 23.47 10.77 -2.55
N SER A 656 22.98 11.21 -3.73
CA SER A 656 23.80 11.85 -4.77
C SER A 656 24.34 13.24 -4.39
N GLN A 657 23.60 14.00 -3.57
CA GLN A 657 23.83 15.42 -3.23
C GLN A 657 23.98 16.39 -4.44
N ASP A 658 23.56 16.00 -5.65
CA ASP A 658 23.72 16.81 -6.86
C ASP A 658 22.41 17.48 -7.30
N GLU A 659 22.25 18.77 -6.98
CA GLU A 659 21.06 19.58 -7.29
C GLU A 659 20.68 19.63 -8.79
N GLU A 660 21.64 19.40 -9.69
CA GLU A 660 21.42 19.38 -11.14
C GLU A 660 20.81 18.05 -11.58
N PHE A 661 21.43 16.94 -11.20
CA PHE A 661 20.93 15.57 -11.42
C PHE A 661 19.54 15.38 -10.79
N VAL A 662 19.35 15.84 -9.55
CA VAL A 662 18.06 15.79 -8.84
C VAL A 662 17.00 16.62 -9.54
N GLY A 663 17.35 17.81 -10.05
CA GLY A 663 16.47 18.65 -10.87
C GLY A 663 16.13 18.05 -12.24
N GLY A 664 17.04 17.26 -12.83
CA GLY A 664 16.80 16.48 -14.05
C GLY A 664 15.78 15.37 -13.80
N ALA A 665 16.03 14.54 -12.79
CA ALA A 665 15.22 13.38 -12.43
C ALA A 665 13.78 13.76 -11.99
N LEU A 666 13.64 14.79 -11.14
CA LEU A 666 12.33 15.20 -10.58
C LEU A 666 11.46 16.03 -11.55
N LYS A 667 11.98 16.37 -12.73
CA LYS A 667 11.34 17.25 -13.72
C LYS A 667 9.94 16.80 -14.19
N ARG A 668 9.63 15.51 -14.11
CA ARG A 668 8.32 14.95 -14.54
C ARG A 668 7.26 14.91 -13.42
N PHE A 669 7.62 15.08 -12.16
CA PHE A 669 6.64 15.02 -11.07
C PHE A 669 5.66 16.21 -11.14
N GLN A 670 4.39 15.87 -11.32
CA GLN A 670 3.26 16.81 -11.21
C GLN A 670 2.54 16.67 -9.86
N GLU A 671 2.60 15.49 -9.24
CA GLU A 671 1.99 15.17 -7.96
C GLU A 671 2.95 14.27 -7.16
N VAL A 672 2.92 14.36 -5.84
CA VAL A 672 3.82 13.63 -4.92
C VAL A 672 3.03 13.22 -3.68
N TRP A 673 3.16 11.96 -3.25
CA TRP A 673 2.65 11.47 -1.96
C TRP A 673 3.82 10.97 -1.11
N LEU A 674 3.92 11.46 0.13
CA LEU A 674 4.99 11.14 1.07
C LEU A 674 4.41 10.63 2.40
N LEU A 675 5.03 9.59 2.96
CA LEU A 675 4.73 9.08 4.30
C LEU A 675 5.90 9.45 5.23
N ILE A 676 5.68 10.39 6.14
CA ILE A 676 6.71 10.94 7.04
C ILE A 676 6.59 10.25 8.40
N ASN A 677 7.52 9.33 8.67
CA ASN A 677 7.57 8.53 9.90
C ASN A 677 8.81 8.86 10.77
N GLN A 678 9.86 9.45 10.18
CA GLN A 678 11.12 9.76 10.84
C GLN A 678 11.55 11.21 10.57
N LYS A 679 12.42 11.74 11.46
CA LYS A 679 12.99 13.09 11.32
C LYS A 679 13.64 13.29 9.94
N MET A 680 14.42 12.30 9.48
CA MET A 680 15.20 12.38 8.24
C MET A 680 14.32 12.50 6.99
N ASP A 681 13.10 11.94 7.01
CA ASP A 681 12.16 12.02 5.89
C ASP A 681 11.81 13.47 5.55
N LEU A 682 11.71 14.36 6.55
CA LEU A 682 11.50 15.80 6.34
C LEU A 682 12.71 16.48 5.68
N LYS A 683 13.95 16.11 6.06
CA LYS A 683 15.19 16.67 5.50
C LYS A 683 15.38 16.23 4.04
N VAL A 684 15.21 14.94 3.78
CA VAL A 684 15.24 14.30 2.45
C VAL A 684 14.15 14.86 1.54
N SER A 685 12.91 14.98 2.04
CA SER A 685 11.79 15.54 1.26
C SER A 685 11.95 17.03 1.00
N SER A 686 12.43 17.82 1.97
CA SER A 686 12.71 19.26 1.76
C SER A 686 13.77 19.47 0.68
N TYR A 687 14.82 18.64 0.69
CA TYR A 687 15.85 18.66 -0.36
C TYR A 687 15.25 18.34 -1.73
N CYS A 688 14.54 17.22 -1.88
CA CYS A 688 14.00 16.82 -3.18
C CYS A 688 12.91 17.78 -3.70
N LEU A 689 11.93 18.15 -2.87
CA LEU A 689 10.80 19.00 -3.25
C LEU A 689 11.23 20.38 -3.77
N LYS A 690 12.35 20.93 -3.29
CA LYS A 690 12.95 22.18 -3.79
C LYS A 690 13.19 22.16 -5.32
N HIS A 691 13.41 20.98 -5.90
CA HIS A 691 13.73 20.79 -7.31
C HIS A 691 12.53 20.35 -8.18
N CYS A 692 11.36 20.08 -7.59
CA CYS A 692 10.14 19.65 -8.30
C CYS A 692 9.41 20.81 -9.01
N GLN A 693 10.01 21.37 -10.07
CA GLN A 693 9.52 22.60 -10.73
C GLN A 693 8.08 22.54 -11.27
N ASN A 694 7.57 21.36 -11.64
CA ASN A 694 6.26 21.18 -12.26
C ASN A 694 5.15 20.70 -11.29
N LEU A 695 5.46 20.66 -10.00
CA LEU A 695 4.59 20.10 -8.96
C LEU A 695 3.34 20.97 -8.73
N LYS A 696 2.17 20.34 -8.83
CA LYS A 696 0.81 20.92 -8.69
C LYS A 696 0.15 20.52 -7.37
N ALA A 697 0.32 19.29 -6.93
CA ALA A 697 -0.25 18.75 -5.69
C ALA A 697 0.82 18.01 -4.86
N ILE A 698 0.69 18.09 -3.54
CA ILE A 698 1.45 17.27 -2.60
C ILE A 698 0.47 16.68 -1.58
N ARG A 699 0.57 15.38 -1.31
CA ARG A 699 0.02 14.75 -0.11
C ARG A 699 1.16 14.36 0.83
N VAL A 700 0.99 14.64 2.12
CA VAL A 700 1.93 14.22 3.18
C VAL A 700 1.16 13.61 4.34
N ASP A 701 1.51 12.38 4.70
CA ASP A 701 0.94 11.65 5.83
C ASP A 701 1.98 11.63 6.96
N ILE A 702 1.78 12.40 8.03
CA ILE A 702 2.77 12.57 9.11
C ILE A 702 2.33 11.80 10.36
N ARG A 703 3.07 10.75 10.73
CA ARG A 703 2.72 9.84 11.85
C ARG A 703 3.62 10.06 13.06
N ASP A 704 3.01 10.35 14.20
CA ASP A 704 3.58 10.58 15.55
C ASP A 704 4.69 11.64 15.70
N LEU A 705 5.45 11.95 14.65
CA LEU A 705 6.65 12.77 14.64
C LEU A 705 6.41 14.19 15.17
N LEU A 706 5.28 14.80 14.81
CA LEU A 706 4.92 16.17 15.18
C LEU A 706 3.81 16.22 16.24
N SER A 707 3.61 15.15 17.01
CA SER A 707 2.54 15.04 18.03
C SER A 707 2.78 15.91 19.28
N VAL A 708 3.98 15.84 19.87
CA VAL A 708 4.30 16.41 21.18
C VAL A 708 5.23 17.63 21.05
N ASP A 709 4.78 18.79 21.53
CA ASP A 709 5.56 20.05 21.49
C ASP A 709 6.79 20.08 22.41
N ASN A 710 6.87 19.12 23.35
CA ASN A 710 7.87 19.03 24.42
C ASN A 710 8.67 17.72 24.39
N THR A 711 9.36 17.40 23.29
CA THR A 711 10.46 16.42 23.36
C THR A 711 11.68 17.07 23.99
N LEU A 712 11.78 17.02 25.32
CA LEU A 712 13.07 17.13 26.02
C LEU A 712 13.90 15.91 25.61
N GLU A 713 14.87 16.10 24.71
CA GLU A 713 15.75 15.04 24.25
C GLU A 713 16.77 14.72 25.36
N LEU A 714 16.35 13.86 26.28
CA LEU A 714 17.14 13.35 27.40
C LEU A 714 18.34 12.54 26.88
N CYS A 715 19.45 13.22 26.63
CA CYS A 715 20.75 12.63 26.26
C CYS A 715 21.42 12.00 27.49
N PRO A 716 21.45 10.66 27.66
CA PRO A 716 21.87 10.04 28.92
C PRO A 716 23.40 10.00 29.12
N VAL A 717 24.17 10.48 28.14
CA VAL A 717 25.62 10.18 27.97
C VAL A 717 26.48 11.46 27.95
N VAL A 718 25.87 12.66 27.91
CA VAL A 718 26.58 13.94 27.81
C VAL A 718 25.96 14.96 28.76
N THR A 719 26.60 15.18 29.91
CA THR A 719 26.19 16.16 30.93
C THR A 719 26.61 17.59 30.55
N VAL A 720 26.09 18.09 29.42
CA VAL A 720 26.27 19.49 28.99
C VAL A 720 25.10 20.34 29.49
N GLN A 721 25.43 21.50 30.05
CA GLN A 721 24.47 22.44 30.64
C GLN A 721 23.45 22.94 29.61
N GLU A 722 22.21 23.17 30.06
CA GLU A 722 20.92 23.29 29.34
C GLU A 722 20.79 24.42 28.27
N THR A 723 21.82 24.67 27.48
CA THR A 723 21.94 25.86 26.64
C THR A 723 22.01 25.53 25.14
N GLN A 724 20.97 25.95 24.43
CA GLN A 724 20.88 26.07 22.97
C GLN A 724 20.64 24.82 22.10
N CYS A 725 20.22 23.68 22.65
CA CYS A 725 19.49 22.68 21.84
C CYS A 725 18.10 23.24 21.43
N LYS A 726 18.04 23.96 20.32
CA LYS A 726 16.78 24.15 19.58
C LYS A 726 16.25 22.77 19.15
N PRO A 727 14.94 22.49 19.22
CA PRO A 727 14.40 21.24 18.69
C PRO A 727 14.50 21.23 17.16
N LEU A 728 15.56 20.59 16.64
CA LEU A 728 15.95 20.52 15.22
C LEU A 728 14.78 20.13 14.31
N LEU A 729 13.92 19.22 14.77
CA LEU A 729 12.72 18.77 14.07
C LEU A 729 11.77 19.93 13.68
N MET A 730 11.59 20.93 14.54
CA MET A 730 10.75 22.09 14.24
C MET A 730 11.42 23.07 13.28
N GLU A 731 12.75 23.05 13.17
CA GLU A 731 13.49 23.76 12.12
C GLU A 731 13.37 23.05 10.77
N TRP A 732 13.47 21.70 10.76
CA TRP A 732 13.29 20.90 9.55
C TRP A 732 11.85 20.96 9.01
N TRP A 733 10.84 20.99 9.90
CA TRP A 733 9.44 21.27 9.53
C TRP A 733 9.26 22.71 8.99
N GLY A 734 9.97 23.69 9.55
CA GLY A 734 10.01 25.05 9.01
C GLY A 734 10.60 25.11 7.59
N ASN A 735 11.72 24.42 7.37
CA ASN A 735 12.35 24.31 6.05
C ASN A 735 11.41 23.63 5.04
N PHE A 736 10.74 22.54 5.43
CA PHE A 736 9.73 21.87 4.62
C PHE A 736 8.59 22.82 4.21
N CYS A 737 8.00 23.53 5.18
CA CYS A 737 6.94 24.52 4.92
C CYS A 737 7.43 25.67 4.01
N SER A 738 8.69 26.11 4.16
CA SER A 738 9.27 27.16 3.33
C SER A 738 9.44 26.71 1.87
N VAL A 739 9.80 25.44 1.63
CA VAL A 739 9.84 24.84 0.29
C VAL A 739 8.46 24.87 -0.37
N LEU A 740 7.37 24.53 0.36
CA LEU A 740 5.99 24.68 -0.15
C LEU A 740 5.68 26.13 -0.57
N GLY A 741 6.18 27.11 0.21
CA GLY A 741 6.07 28.54 -0.10
C GLY A 741 6.89 29.02 -1.31
N SER A 742 7.82 28.21 -1.81
CA SER A 742 8.68 28.50 -2.98
C SER A 742 8.13 27.93 -4.31
N LEU A 743 7.32 26.87 -4.24
CA LEU A 743 6.85 26.10 -5.39
C LEU A 743 5.77 26.86 -6.18
N ARG A 744 6.21 27.56 -7.24
CA ARG A 744 5.39 28.49 -8.03
C ARG A 744 4.15 27.87 -8.70
N ASN A 745 4.13 26.56 -8.86
CA ASN A 745 3.06 25.79 -9.51
C ASN A 745 2.17 25.04 -8.51
N LEU A 746 2.56 24.95 -7.24
CA LEU A 746 1.82 24.20 -6.21
C LEU A 746 0.47 24.86 -5.93
N LYS A 747 -0.59 24.04 -5.98
CA LYS A 747 -2.00 24.41 -5.78
C LYS A 747 -2.66 23.63 -4.67
N GLU A 748 -2.27 22.38 -4.47
CA GLU A 748 -2.92 21.50 -3.51
C GLU A 748 -1.93 20.99 -2.47
N LEU A 749 -2.34 21.04 -1.21
CA LEU A 749 -1.66 20.44 -0.08
C LEU A 749 -2.66 19.60 0.69
N ASP A 750 -2.49 18.28 0.61
CA ASP A 750 -3.21 17.32 1.45
C ASP A 750 -2.32 16.93 2.64
N LEU A 751 -2.82 17.21 3.84
CA LEU A 751 -2.28 16.81 5.13
C LEU A 751 -3.32 15.96 5.87
N GLY A 752 -4.13 15.21 5.12
CA GLY A 752 -5.00 14.18 5.66
C GLY A 752 -4.23 13.14 6.47
N ASP A 753 -4.94 12.53 7.42
CA ASP A 753 -4.49 11.43 8.26
C ASP A 753 -3.16 11.71 9.02
N SER A 754 -2.81 13.00 9.17
CA SER A 754 -1.57 13.50 9.77
C SER A 754 -1.76 14.04 11.18
N ILE A 755 -0.74 13.89 12.03
CA ILE A 755 -0.72 14.39 13.41
C ILE A 755 0.15 15.64 13.50
N LEU A 756 -0.43 16.79 13.88
CA LEU A 756 0.26 18.08 13.93
C LEU A 756 -0.02 18.84 15.24
N SER A 757 1.03 19.06 16.04
CA SER A 757 0.97 19.91 17.23
C SER A 757 0.55 21.35 16.90
N GLN A 758 0.14 22.08 17.94
CA GLN A 758 -0.15 23.51 17.84
C GLN A 758 1.03 24.29 17.25
N ARG A 759 2.29 23.94 17.58
CA ARG A 759 3.49 24.57 17.02
C ARG A 759 3.70 24.22 15.55
N ALA A 760 3.51 22.96 15.15
CA ALA A 760 3.62 22.53 13.77
C ALA A 760 2.59 23.23 12.88
N MET A 761 1.32 23.29 13.33
CA MET A 761 0.25 24.05 12.69
C MET A 761 0.54 25.57 12.63
N LYS A 762 1.13 26.15 13.69
CA LYS A 762 1.53 27.57 13.71
C LYS A 762 2.61 27.86 12.65
N ILE A 763 3.60 26.99 12.48
CA ILE A 763 4.67 27.13 11.48
C ILE A 763 4.07 27.07 10.07
N LEU A 764 3.27 26.04 9.78
CA LEU A 764 2.57 25.90 8.49
C LEU A 764 1.69 27.13 8.18
N CYS A 765 0.91 27.61 9.15
CA CYS A 765 0.04 28.78 8.98
C CYS A 765 0.82 30.11 8.83
N LEU A 766 2.12 30.17 9.13
CA LEU A 766 2.96 31.33 8.85
C LEU A 766 3.43 31.32 7.39
N GLU A 767 3.87 30.17 6.85
CA GLU A 767 4.27 30.05 5.44
C GLU A 767 3.08 30.14 4.49
N LEU A 768 1.93 29.54 4.83
CA LEU A 768 0.67 29.71 4.08
C LEU A 768 0.19 31.18 4.06
N ARG A 769 0.70 32.05 4.94
CA ARG A 769 0.39 33.50 4.96
C ARG A 769 1.27 34.31 4.00
N ASN A 770 2.36 33.72 3.50
CA ASN A 770 3.30 34.38 2.61
C ASN A 770 2.68 34.59 1.21
N GLN A 771 2.91 35.75 0.60
CA GLN A 771 2.37 36.08 -0.72
C GLN A 771 2.97 35.24 -1.86
N SER A 772 4.13 34.59 -1.62
CA SER A 772 4.70 33.61 -2.56
C SER A 772 3.93 32.28 -2.57
N CYS A 773 3.28 31.92 -1.45
CA CYS A 773 2.58 30.64 -1.31
C CYS A 773 1.30 30.63 -2.16
N ARG A 774 1.23 29.72 -3.13
CA ARG A 774 0.18 29.68 -4.16
C ARG A 774 -0.88 28.59 -3.97
N ILE A 775 -0.83 27.88 -2.84
CA ILE A 775 -1.80 26.85 -2.44
C ILE A 775 -3.22 27.44 -2.41
N GLN A 776 -4.15 26.71 -3.00
CA GLN A 776 -5.57 27.06 -3.16
C GLN A 776 -6.50 26.01 -2.55
N LYS A 777 -6.04 24.76 -2.43
CA LYS A 777 -6.73 23.64 -1.80
C LYS A 777 -5.89 23.10 -0.65
N LEU A 778 -6.47 23.07 0.55
CA LEU A 778 -5.87 22.55 1.77
C LEU A 778 -6.81 21.50 2.39
N THR A 779 -6.28 20.31 2.64
CA THR A 779 -7.04 19.21 3.24
C THR A 779 -6.36 18.75 4.54
N PHE A 780 -7.17 18.51 5.56
CA PHE A 780 -6.81 17.97 6.88
C PHE A 780 -7.76 16.82 7.26
N LYS A 781 -8.18 16.03 6.26
CA LYS A 781 -9.18 14.98 6.42
C LYS A 781 -8.65 13.88 7.35
N SER A 782 -9.33 13.60 8.45
CA SER A 782 -8.87 12.72 9.56
C SER A 782 -7.57 13.17 10.26
N ALA A 783 -7.15 14.43 10.10
CA ALA A 783 -5.91 14.91 10.68
C ALA A 783 -6.11 15.40 12.13
N GLU A 784 -5.17 15.04 13.01
CA GLU A 784 -5.14 15.51 14.40
C GLU A 784 -4.55 16.93 14.47
N VAL A 785 -5.39 17.92 14.13
CA VAL A 785 -5.00 19.35 14.02
C VAL A 785 -5.76 20.28 14.97
N VAL A 786 -6.68 19.74 15.79
CA VAL A 786 -7.63 20.50 16.63
C VAL A 786 -6.93 21.57 17.47
N SER A 787 -5.83 21.21 18.15
CA SER A 787 -5.06 22.13 19.00
C SER A 787 -4.53 23.38 18.26
N GLY A 788 -4.30 23.25 16.96
CA GLY A 788 -3.76 24.28 16.06
C GLY A 788 -4.80 25.08 15.27
N LEU A 789 -6.09 24.72 15.27
CA LEU A 789 -7.12 25.33 14.39
C LEU A 789 -7.22 26.86 14.52
N LYS A 790 -7.03 27.42 15.71
CA LYS A 790 -6.94 28.88 15.94
C LYS A 790 -5.88 29.60 15.08
N HIS A 791 -4.82 28.91 14.65
CA HIS A 791 -3.83 29.45 13.71
C HIS A 791 -4.31 29.41 12.26
N LEU A 792 -5.06 28.36 11.87
CA LEU A 792 -5.73 28.25 10.59
C LEU A 792 -6.83 29.31 10.44
N TRP A 793 -7.65 29.54 11.46
CA TRP A 793 -8.64 30.62 11.45
C TRP A 793 -7.96 32.00 11.36
N LYS A 794 -6.85 32.20 12.08
CA LYS A 794 -6.06 33.45 12.00
C LYS A 794 -5.43 33.69 10.63
N LEU A 795 -5.11 32.64 9.86
CA LEU A 795 -4.60 32.73 8.50
C LEU A 795 -5.64 33.36 7.54
N LEU A 796 -6.90 32.92 7.60
CA LEU A 796 -7.97 33.34 6.67
C LEU A 796 -8.29 34.85 6.70
N PHE A 797 -7.99 35.54 7.81
CA PHE A 797 -8.10 37.01 7.86
C PHE A 797 -7.12 37.74 6.90
N SER A 798 -6.13 37.04 6.34
CA SER A 798 -5.08 37.64 5.51
C SER A 798 -4.69 36.86 4.25
N ASN A 799 -4.90 35.55 4.19
CA ASN A 799 -4.69 34.77 2.97
C ASN A 799 -5.82 35.02 1.94
N GLN A 800 -5.44 35.21 0.66
CA GLN A 800 -6.34 35.48 -0.46
C GLN A 800 -6.27 34.42 -1.58
N ASN A 801 -5.52 33.34 -1.35
CA ASN A 801 -5.26 32.27 -2.33
C ASN A 801 -6.08 31.01 -2.03
N LEU A 802 -6.39 30.73 -0.75
CA LEU A 802 -7.08 29.52 -0.30
C LEU A 802 -8.57 29.57 -0.63
N LYS A 803 -8.99 28.75 -1.60
CA LYS A 803 -10.37 28.63 -2.11
C LYS A 803 -11.09 27.40 -1.59
N TYR A 804 -10.37 26.34 -1.23
CA TYR A 804 -10.92 25.07 -0.78
C TYR A 804 -10.29 24.66 0.55
N LEU A 805 -11.12 24.34 1.54
CA LEU A 805 -10.71 23.84 2.84
C LEU A 805 -11.53 22.59 3.21
N ASN A 806 -10.85 21.48 3.50
CA ASN A 806 -11.47 20.25 3.99
C ASN A 806 -10.94 19.89 5.38
N LEU A 807 -11.84 19.80 6.36
CA LEU A 807 -11.59 19.45 7.76
C LEU A 807 -12.40 18.20 8.17
N GLY A 808 -12.78 17.36 7.20
CA GLY A 808 -13.61 16.18 7.47
C GLY A 808 -12.94 15.22 8.46
N ASN A 809 -13.72 14.59 9.34
CA ASN A 809 -13.28 13.80 10.48
C ASN A 809 -12.43 14.58 11.52
N THR A 810 -12.36 15.92 11.48
CA THR A 810 -11.81 16.75 12.57
C THR A 810 -12.96 17.24 13.47
N PRO A 811 -13.04 16.81 14.75
CA PRO A 811 -14.12 17.25 15.65
C PRO A 811 -14.09 18.77 15.89
N MET A 812 -15.22 19.45 15.70
CA MET A 812 -15.34 20.90 15.85
C MET A 812 -16.24 21.27 17.03
N LYS A 813 -15.62 21.80 18.10
CA LYS A 813 -16.33 22.38 19.26
C LYS A 813 -16.94 23.73 18.89
N ASP A 814 -17.97 24.15 19.63
CA ASP A 814 -18.70 25.40 19.37
C ASP A 814 -17.80 26.65 19.38
N ASP A 815 -16.76 26.69 20.24
CA ASP A 815 -15.76 27.78 20.25
C ASP A 815 -14.88 27.79 18.99
N ASP A 816 -14.47 26.63 18.47
CA ASP A 816 -13.73 26.53 17.21
C ASP A 816 -14.62 26.87 16.01
N MET A 817 -15.90 26.47 16.05
CA MET A 817 -16.90 26.81 15.04
C MET A 817 -17.21 28.31 15.02
N LYS A 818 -17.21 28.97 16.19
CA LYS A 818 -17.32 30.43 16.32
C LYS A 818 -16.14 31.13 15.67
N LEU A 819 -14.91 30.74 16.01
CA LEU A 819 -13.68 31.31 15.42
C LEU A 819 -13.63 31.10 13.90
N ALA A 820 -14.04 29.92 13.41
CA ALA A 820 -14.18 29.63 11.99
C ALA A 820 -15.20 30.55 11.32
N CYS A 821 -16.38 30.76 11.94
CA CYS A 821 -17.41 31.64 11.40
C CYS A 821 -16.98 33.12 11.38
N GLU A 822 -16.24 33.59 12.40
CA GLU A 822 -15.65 34.94 12.41
C GLU A 822 -14.63 35.10 11.27
N ALA A 823 -13.78 34.10 11.06
CA ALA A 823 -12.77 34.09 9.99
C ALA A 823 -13.36 33.99 8.57
N LEU A 824 -14.40 33.18 8.38
CA LEU A 824 -15.07 32.96 7.09
C LEU A 824 -15.99 34.12 6.67
N LYS A 825 -16.49 34.91 7.61
CA LYS A 825 -17.23 36.17 7.34
C LYS A 825 -16.32 37.33 6.94
N HIS A 826 -15.01 37.25 7.20
CA HIS A 826 -14.10 38.35 6.99
C HIS A 826 -13.88 38.63 5.47
N PRO A 827 -14.00 39.87 4.97
CA PRO A 827 -14.04 40.16 3.53
C PRO A 827 -12.77 39.81 2.74
N LYS A 828 -11.63 39.61 3.42
CA LYS A 828 -10.38 39.13 2.79
C LYS A 828 -10.29 37.61 2.65
N CYS A 829 -11.11 36.85 3.38
CA CYS A 829 -11.16 35.39 3.24
C CYS A 829 -11.52 35.03 1.79
N SER A 830 -10.90 33.98 1.25
CA SER A 830 -11.03 33.58 -0.16
C SER A 830 -11.72 32.22 -0.35
N VAL A 831 -12.16 31.58 0.74
CA VAL A 831 -12.75 30.24 0.72
C VAL A 831 -14.09 30.24 -0.02
N GLU A 832 -14.14 29.46 -1.11
CA GLU A 832 -15.31 29.21 -1.95
C GLU A 832 -15.93 27.83 -1.69
N THR A 833 -15.15 26.88 -1.15
CA THR A 833 -15.58 25.53 -0.78
C THR A 833 -15.10 25.16 0.63
N LEU A 834 -16.03 24.69 1.46
CA LEU A 834 -15.75 24.19 2.81
C LEU A 834 -16.34 22.79 2.98
N ARG A 835 -15.54 21.82 3.44
CA ARG A 835 -16.02 20.49 3.86
C ARG A 835 -15.80 20.32 5.37
N LEU A 836 -16.89 20.10 6.10
CA LEU A 836 -16.94 19.80 7.54
C LEU A 836 -17.58 18.42 7.77
N ASP A 837 -17.17 17.42 6.98
CA ASP A 837 -17.80 16.10 6.98
C ASP A 837 -17.45 15.32 8.26
N SER A 838 -18.41 14.75 8.98
CA SER A 838 -18.17 14.01 10.23
C SER A 838 -17.41 14.82 11.32
N CYS A 839 -17.65 16.12 11.42
CA CYS A 839 -17.03 17.03 12.39
C CYS A 839 -17.72 17.11 13.76
N GLU A 840 -18.60 16.16 14.08
CA GLU A 840 -19.37 16.09 15.35
C GLU A 840 -20.22 17.33 15.67
N LEU A 841 -20.71 18.02 14.62
CA LEU A 841 -21.36 19.33 14.73
C LEU A 841 -22.60 19.33 15.65
N THR A 842 -22.57 20.20 16.67
CA THR A 842 -23.69 20.44 17.59
C THR A 842 -24.81 21.27 16.92
N ILE A 843 -25.99 21.33 17.55
CA ILE A 843 -27.08 22.25 17.16
C ILE A 843 -26.62 23.71 17.10
N ILE A 844 -25.77 24.15 18.02
CA ILE A 844 -25.20 25.50 18.06
C ILE A 844 -24.26 25.70 16.86
N GLY A 845 -23.47 24.68 16.52
CA GLY A 845 -22.66 24.67 15.30
C GLY A 845 -23.49 24.87 14.03
N TYR A 846 -24.64 24.20 13.91
CA TYR A 846 -25.56 24.43 12.77
C TYR A 846 -26.17 25.84 12.78
N GLU A 847 -26.49 26.43 13.93
CA GLU A 847 -26.97 27.83 14.01
C GLU A 847 -25.88 28.83 13.60
N MET A 848 -24.62 28.58 13.97
CA MET A 848 -23.47 29.37 13.52
C MET A 848 -23.25 29.25 11.99
N ILE A 849 -23.32 28.03 11.44
CA ILE A 849 -23.23 27.76 10.00
C ILE A 849 -24.39 28.41 9.24
N SER A 850 -25.61 28.35 9.78
CA SER A 850 -26.80 29.02 9.21
C SER A 850 -26.61 30.53 9.15
N THR A 851 -26.07 31.12 10.23
CA THR A 851 -25.72 32.55 10.28
C THR A 851 -24.57 32.90 9.33
N LEU A 852 -23.62 31.98 9.11
CA LEU A 852 -22.55 32.14 8.12
C LEU A 852 -23.11 32.18 6.70
N LEU A 853 -23.97 31.23 6.31
CA LEU A 853 -24.53 31.09 4.96
C LEU A 853 -25.26 32.34 4.45
N ILE A 854 -25.84 33.16 5.33
CA ILE A 854 -26.52 34.42 4.99
C ILE A 854 -25.62 35.67 5.09
N SER A 855 -24.34 35.52 5.44
CA SER A 855 -23.40 36.64 5.66
C SER A 855 -22.07 36.55 4.91
N THR A 856 -21.68 35.38 4.35
CA THR A 856 -20.59 35.30 3.36
C THR A 856 -21.13 35.40 1.93
N THR A 857 -20.46 36.19 1.11
CA THR A 857 -20.74 36.34 -0.33
C THR A 857 -19.84 35.46 -1.21
N ARG A 858 -18.99 34.61 -0.61
CA ARG A 858 -17.97 33.81 -1.33
C ARG A 858 -18.16 32.30 -1.24
N LEU A 859 -18.77 31.80 -0.16
CA LEU A 859 -18.94 30.36 0.05
C LEU A 859 -20.00 29.81 -0.92
N LYS A 860 -19.55 29.08 -1.94
CA LYS A 860 -20.39 28.49 -2.99
C LYS A 860 -20.69 27.02 -2.73
N CYS A 861 -19.78 26.29 -2.09
CA CYS A 861 -19.95 24.86 -1.80
C CYS A 861 -19.75 24.59 -0.31
N LEU A 862 -20.72 23.89 0.29
CA LEU A 862 -20.66 23.43 1.67
C LEU A 862 -20.97 21.93 1.74
N SER A 863 -20.08 21.19 2.39
CA SER A 863 -20.29 19.78 2.71
C SER A 863 -20.40 19.60 4.22
N LEU A 864 -21.46 18.90 4.65
CA LEU A 864 -21.75 18.54 6.03
C LEU A 864 -21.97 17.02 6.17
N ALA A 865 -21.45 16.23 5.23
CA ALA A 865 -21.74 14.80 5.11
C ALA A 865 -21.37 14.04 6.40
N LYS A 866 -22.08 12.95 6.70
CA LYS A 866 -21.88 12.11 7.89
C LYS A 866 -22.08 12.80 9.25
N ASN A 867 -22.43 14.09 9.30
CA ASN A 867 -22.93 14.72 10.52
C ASN A 867 -24.44 14.48 10.65
N ARG A 868 -24.90 14.13 11.86
CA ARG A 868 -26.33 13.92 12.13
C ARG A 868 -27.07 15.26 12.17
N VAL A 869 -27.82 15.59 11.12
CA VAL A 869 -28.57 16.85 11.03
C VAL A 869 -29.99 16.66 11.59
N GLY A 870 -30.12 16.84 12.91
CA GLY A 870 -31.41 16.72 13.59
C GLY A 870 -32.44 17.76 13.11
N VAL A 871 -33.73 17.52 13.36
CA VAL A 871 -34.85 18.35 12.87
C VAL A 871 -34.67 19.85 13.20
N LYS A 872 -34.22 20.19 14.41
CA LYS A 872 -33.93 21.59 14.79
C LYS A 872 -32.80 22.21 13.95
N SER A 873 -31.70 21.47 13.75
CA SER A 873 -30.60 21.88 12.88
C SER A 873 -31.04 22.10 11.43
N MET A 874 -31.95 21.25 10.92
CA MET A 874 -32.55 21.42 9.60
C MET A 874 -33.48 22.64 9.49
N ILE A 875 -34.16 23.04 10.58
CA ILE A 875 -34.90 24.31 10.61
C ILE A 875 -33.94 25.50 10.49
N SER A 876 -32.82 25.50 11.24
CA SER A 876 -31.80 26.57 11.16
C SER A 876 -31.20 26.67 9.75
N LEU A 877 -30.76 25.53 9.18
CA LEU A 877 -30.24 25.49 7.80
C LEU A 877 -31.30 25.88 6.77
N GLY A 878 -32.55 25.44 6.94
CA GLY A 878 -33.67 25.81 6.08
C GLY A 878 -33.92 27.33 6.08
N ASN A 879 -33.98 27.95 7.26
CA ASN A 879 -34.13 29.39 7.40
C ASN A 879 -32.99 30.17 6.70
N ALA A 880 -31.76 29.67 6.75
CA ALA A 880 -30.65 30.23 5.99
C ALA A 880 -30.79 30.04 4.47
N LEU A 881 -31.14 28.82 4.02
CA LEU A 881 -31.32 28.50 2.60
C LEU A 881 -32.50 29.24 1.95
N SER A 882 -33.56 29.54 2.70
CA SER A 882 -34.71 30.33 2.20
C SER A 882 -34.44 31.83 2.12
N SER A 883 -33.31 32.32 2.65
CA SER A 883 -32.93 33.73 2.58
C SER A 883 -32.33 34.07 1.23
N SER A 884 -32.77 35.17 0.61
CA SER A 884 -32.18 35.72 -0.62
C SER A 884 -30.73 36.17 -0.46
N MET A 885 -30.22 36.28 0.77
CA MET A 885 -28.80 36.55 1.06
C MET A 885 -27.92 35.29 0.96
N CYS A 886 -28.49 34.09 0.89
CA CYS A 886 -27.73 32.86 0.77
C CYS A 886 -27.31 32.59 -0.68
N LEU A 887 -26.03 32.81 -0.97
CA LEU A 887 -25.43 32.62 -2.31
C LEU A 887 -24.85 31.20 -2.53
N LEU A 888 -25.22 30.23 -1.68
CA LEU A 888 -24.72 28.87 -1.77
C LEU A 888 -25.22 28.17 -3.05
N GLN A 889 -24.29 27.60 -3.82
CA GLN A 889 -24.55 26.97 -5.11
C GLN A 889 -24.56 25.43 -5.03
N LYS A 890 -23.80 24.85 -4.10
CA LYS A 890 -23.64 23.40 -3.89
C LYS A 890 -23.77 23.04 -2.42
N LEU A 891 -24.59 22.01 -2.13
CA LEU A 891 -24.82 21.50 -0.78
C LEU A 891 -24.76 19.97 -0.77
N ILE A 892 -23.95 19.42 0.14
CA ILE A 892 -23.80 17.98 0.36
C ILE A 892 -24.28 17.64 1.77
N LEU A 893 -25.34 16.84 1.85
CA LEU A 893 -25.91 16.27 3.07
C LEU A 893 -25.90 14.73 2.99
N ASP A 894 -24.83 14.15 2.44
CA ASP A 894 -24.63 12.70 2.35
C ASP A 894 -24.58 12.06 3.74
N ASN A 895 -25.32 10.97 3.96
CA ASN A 895 -25.37 10.24 5.25
C ASN A 895 -25.62 11.15 6.47
N CYS A 896 -26.54 12.10 6.33
CA CYS A 896 -26.86 13.09 7.38
C CYS A 896 -27.95 12.62 8.37
N GLY A 897 -28.49 11.41 8.21
CA GLY A 897 -29.61 10.89 8.99
C GLY A 897 -30.93 11.59 8.69
N LEU A 898 -31.11 12.11 7.47
CA LEU A 898 -32.34 12.76 7.03
C LEU A 898 -33.48 11.75 6.84
N THR A 899 -34.69 12.21 7.14
CA THR A 899 -35.96 11.47 7.06
C THR A 899 -36.93 12.20 6.13
N PRO A 900 -38.10 11.64 5.77
CA PRO A 900 -39.07 12.37 4.94
C PRO A 900 -39.47 13.73 5.55
N ALA A 901 -39.65 13.77 6.88
CA ALA A 901 -40.01 15.00 7.59
C ALA A 901 -38.90 16.07 7.59
N SER A 902 -37.61 15.69 7.61
CA SER A 902 -36.51 16.66 7.50
C SER A 902 -36.18 17.01 6.04
N CYS A 903 -36.48 16.11 5.10
CA CYS A 903 -36.53 16.42 3.67
C CYS A 903 -37.59 17.50 3.39
N HIS A 904 -38.78 17.39 3.97
CA HIS A 904 -39.85 18.38 3.81
C HIS A 904 -39.42 19.79 4.23
N LEU A 905 -38.69 19.92 5.34
CA LEU A 905 -38.16 21.20 5.83
C LEU A 905 -37.11 21.78 4.86
N LEU A 906 -36.20 20.95 4.34
CA LEU A 906 -35.24 21.37 3.32
C LEU A 906 -35.95 21.83 2.04
N VAL A 907 -36.83 20.99 1.50
CA VAL A 907 -37.57 21.24 0.26
C VAL A 907 -38.40 22.51 0.36
N SER A 908 -39.08 22.73 1.49
CA SER A 908 -39.87 23.94 1.75
C SER A 908 -39.01 25.20 1.76
N ALA A 909 -37.80 25.14 2.33
CA ALA A 909 -36.85 26.26 2.26
C ALA A 909 -36.32 26.52 0.85
N LEU A 910 -36.11 25.45 0.06
CA LEU A 910 -35.60 25.56 -1.31
C LEU A 910 -36.60 26.19 -2.29
N PHE A 911 -37.91 26.21 -2.01
CA PHE A 911 -38.88 26.91 -2.86
C PHE A 911 -38.58 28.40 -3.05
N SER A 912 -37.93 29.05 -2.06
CA SER A 912 -37.48 30.45 -2.13
C SER A 912 -36.03 30.61 -2.61
N ASN A 913 -35.30 29.51 -2.86
CA ASN A 913 -33.88 29.55 -3.19
C ASN A 913 -33.66 29.48 -4.71
N GLN A 914 -33.02 30.53 -5.25
CA GLN A 914 -32.70 30.66 -6.68
C GLN A 914 -31.19 30.46 -6.99
N ASN A 915 -30.37 30.12 -5.99
CA ASN A 915 -28.90 30.00 -6.12
C ASN A 915 -28.40 28.54 -6.12
N LEU A 916 -29.10 27.63 -5.43
CA LEU A 916 -28.65 26.24 -5.27
C LEU A 916 -28.87 25.44 -6.56
N THR A 917 -27.76 25.13 -7.22
CA THR A 917 -27.72 24.39 -8.49
C THR A 917 -27.34 22.93 -8.32
N HIS A 918 -26.70 22.56 -7.21
CA HIS A 918 -26.19 21.22 -6.94
C HIS A 918 -26.61 20.74 -5.54
N LEU A 919 -27.27 19.59 -5.45
CA LEU A 919 -27.73 19.01 -4.19
C LEU A 919 -27.44 17.51 -4.14
N CYS A 920 -26.80 17.05 -3.06
CA CYS A 920 -26.58 15.64 -2.76
C CYS A 920 -27.23 15.28 -1.42
N LEU A 921 -28.16 14.31 -1.45
CA LEU A 921 -28.88 13.78 -0.29
C LEU A 921 -28.67 12.26 -0.13
N SER A 922 -27.61 11.72 -0.74
CA SER A 922 -27.29 10.29 -0.74
C SER A 922 -27.16 9.69 0.67
N ASN A 923 -27.37 8.39 0.80
CA ASN A 923 -27.29 7.64 2.06
C ASN A 923 -28.24 8.17 3.17
N ASN A 924 -29.41 8.68 2.80
CA ASN A 924 -30.47 9.11 3.73
C ASN A 924 -31.79 8.42 3.41
N SER A 925 -32.53 7.99 4.43
CA SER A 925 -33.82 7.27 4.28
C SER A 925 -34.97 8.22 3.91
N LEU A 926 -34.95 8.74 2.68
CA LEU A 926 -35.94 9.70 2.17
C LEU A 926 -37.26 9.05 1.75
N GLY A 927 -37.20 7.83 1.20
CA GLY A 927 -38.37 7.07 0.74
C GLY A 927 -39.19 7.78 -0.35
N THR A 928 -40.37 7.21 -0.66
CA THR A 928 -41.31 7.78 -1.63
C THR A 928 -41.75 9.19 -1.27
N GLU A 929 -42.02 9.45 0.01
CA GLU A 929 -42.54 10.75 0.47
C GLU A 929 -41.50 11.88 0.25
N GLY A 930 -40.24 11.69 0.65
CA GLY A 930 -39.18 12.67 0.42
C GLY A 930 -38.90 12.89 -1.08
N VAL A 931 -38.91 11.82 -1.88
CA VAL A 931 -38.77 11.92 -3.35
C VAL A 931 -39.97 12.65 -3.97
N GLN A 932 -41.19 12.41 -3.51
CA GLN A 932 -42.38 13.10 -3.99
C GLN A 932 -42.33 14.60 -3.69
N GLN A 933 -41.86 15.00 -2.50
CA GLN A 933 -41.62 16.39 -2.12
C GLN A 933 -40.55 17.05 -3.03
N LEU A 934 -39.42 16.37 -3.27
CA LEU A 934 -38.39 16.82 -4.22
C LEU A 934 -38.96 16.98 -5.63
N CYS A 935 -39.83 16.07 -6.08
CA CYS A 935 -40.52 16.18 -7.37
C CYS A 935 -41.48 17.40 -7.43
N GLN A 936 -42.12 17.77 -6.31
CA GLN A 936 -42.93 19.00 -6.24
C GLN A 936 -42.06 20.25 -6.37
N PHE A 937 -40.90 20.32 -5.69
CA PHE A 937 -39.97 21.44 -5.83
C PHE A 937 -39.37 21.55 -7.24
N LEU A 938 -39.00 20.43 -7.86
CA LEU A 938 -38.53 20.38 -9.26
C LEU A 938 -39.58 20.90 -10.26
N ARG A 939 -40.86 21.05 -9.87
CA ARG A 939 -41.94 21.65 -10.69
C ARG A 939 -41.95 23.18 -10.64
N ASN A 940 -41.35 23.80 -9.62
CA ASN A 940 -41.27 25.25 -9.51
C ASN A 940 -40.47 25.84 -10.70
N PRO A 941 -41.03 26.76 -11.51
CA PRO A 941 -40.29 27.44 -12.58
C PRO A 941 -39.03 28.17 -12.10
N GLU A 942 -38.99 28.61 -10.84
CA GLU A 942 -37.83 29.29 -10.25
C GLU A 942 -36.72 28.33 -9.79
N CYS A 943 -37.03 27.04 -9.56
CA CYS A 943 -36.07 26.01 -9.10
C CYS A 943 -34.75 26.09 -9.87
N ALA A 944 -33.63 26.35 -9.20
CA ALA A 944 -32.33 26.53 -9.85
C ALA A 944 -31.55 25.21 -10.08
N LEU A 945 -32.11 24.07 -9.64
CA LEU A 945 -31.36 22.83 -9.51
C LEU A 945 -31.00 22.18 -10.86
N GLN A 946 -29.70 21.93 -11.04
CA GLN A 946 -29.09 21.34 -12.23
C GLN A 946 -28.55 19.92 -11.98
N ARG A 947 -28.03 19.64 -10.77
CA ARG A 947 -27.58 18.30 -10.36
C ARG A 947 -28.27 17.85 -9.08
N LEU A 948 -28.85 16.65 -9.11
CA LEU A 948 -29.52 16.02 -7.97
C LEU A 948 -29.02 14.58 -7.77
N ILE A 949 -28.44 14.29 -6.60
CA ILE A 949 -27.82 13.01 -6.27
C ILE A 949 -28.60 12.38 -5.11
N LEU A 950 -29.22 11.21 -5.36
CA LEU A 950 -30.14 10.51 -4.44
C LEU A 950 -29.70 9.05 -4.23
N ASN A 951 -28.40 8.83 -4.08
CA ASN A 951 -27.85 7.47 -4.09
C ASN A 951 -28.12 6.77 -2.76
N HIS A 952 -28.59 5.53 -2.79
CA HIS A 952 -28.97 4.80 -1.58
C HIS A 952 -29.95 5.58 -0.67
N CYS A 953 -31.03 6.11 -1.25
CA CYS A 953 -32.04 6.90 -0.55
C CYS A 953 -33.29 6.12 -0.09
N ASN A 954 -33.22 4.78 -0.15
CA ASN A 954 -34.33 3.86 0.13
C ASN A 954 -35.60 4.17 -0.70
N ILE A 955 -35.41 4.48 -1.98
CA ILE A 955 -36.49 4.81 -2.93
C ILE A 955 -37.18 3.49 -3.36
N VAL A 956 -38.52 3.50 -3.45
CA VAL A 956 -39.34 2.34 -3.87
C VAL A 956 -40.29 2.71 -5.01
N ASP A 957 -40.76 1.70 -5.74
CA ASP A 957 -41.37 1.73 -7.08
C ASP A 957 -42.22 2.97 -7.42
N ASP A 958 -43.25 3.30 -6.62
CA ASP A 958 -44.16 4.44 -6.85
C ASP A 958 -43.43 5.79 -7.01
N ALA A 959 -42.29 5.95 -6.31
CA ALA A 959 -41.49 7.17 -6.32
C ALA A 959 -40.93 7.49 -7.72
N TYR A 960 -40.58 6.48 -8.51
CA TYR A 960 -40.00 6.67 -9.83
C TYR A 960 -41.03 7.16 -10.86
N GLY A 961 -42.32 6.85 -10.67
CA GLY A 961 -43.40 7.43 -11.46
C GLY A 961 -43.46 8.96 -11.31
N PHE A 962 -43.31 9.47 -10.08
CA PHE A 962 -43.21 10.91 -9.83
C PHE A 962 -41.94 11.52 -10.43
N LEU A 963 -40.79 10.85 -10.33
CA LEU A 963 -39.53 11.29 -10.95
C LEU A 963 -39.64 11.36 -12.48
N ALA A 964 -40.14 10.30 -13.13
CA ALA A 964 -40.33 10.24 -14.58
C ALA A 964 -41.26 11.34 -15.09
N MET A 965 -42.47 11.46 -14.52
CA MET A 965 -43.42 12.54 -14.85
C MET A 965 -42.80 13.93 -14.69
N ARG A 966 -41.90 14.10 -13.71
CA ARG A 966 -41.23 15.38 -13.47
C ARG A 966 -40.08 15.64 -14.45
N LEU A 967 -39.25 14.64 -14.75
CA LEU A 967 -38.13 14.71 -15.70
C LEU A 967 -38.61 15.07 -17.11
N ALA A 968 -39.69 14.43 -17.58
CA ALA A 968 -40.31 14.69 -18.88
C ALA A 968 -40.60 16.19 -19.13
N ASN A 969 -40.88 16.93 -18.07
CA ASN A 969 -41.27 18.34 -18.08
C ASN A 969 -40.23 19.25 -17.38
N ASN A 970 -38.94 18.85 -17.33
CA ASN A 970 -37.87 19.61 -16.68
C ASN A 970 -36.74 19.98 -17.66
N THR A 971 -36.54 21.29 -17.83
CA THR A 971 -35.55 21.90 -18.74
C THR A 971 -34.25 22.35 -18.05
N LYS A 972 -34.13 22.19 -16.72
CA LYS A 972 -32.99 22.67 -15.91
C LYS A 972 -32.16 21.56 -15.29
N LEU A 973 -32.78 20.46 -14.86
CA LEU A 973 -32.05 19.32 -14.30
C LEU A 973 -31.28 18.62 -15.42
N THR A 974 -29.95 18.67 -15.34
CA THR A 974 -29.03 18.10 -16.34
C THR A 974 -28.36 16.82 -15.84
N HIS A 975 -28.32 16.59 -14.53
CA HIS A 975 -27.67 15.41 -13.93
C HIS A 975 -28.53 14.80 -12.82
N LEU A 976 -28.74 13.49 -12.90
CA LEU A 976 -29.44 12.71 -11.89
C LEU A 976 -28.66 11.42 -11.58
N SER A 977 -28.44 11.13 -10.29
CA SER A 977 -27.90 9.86 -9.83
C SER A 977 -28.91 9.18 -8.90
N LEU A 978 -29.25 7.93 -9.21
CA LEU A 978 -30.15 7.05 -8.46
C LEU A 978 -29.45 5.76 -8.01
N THR A 979 -28.12 5.70 -8.17
CA THR A 979 -27.22 4.58 -7.82
C THR A 979 -27.52 3.97 -6.44
N MET A 980 -27.43 2.64 -6.29
CA MET A 980 -27.74 1.88 -5.07
C MET A 980 -29.21 2.01 -4.58
N ASN A 981 -30.17 2.28 -5.47
CA ASN A 981 -31.62 2.18 -5.19
C ASN A 981 -32.27 1.12 -6.10
N PRO A 982 -33.29 0.38 -5.63
CA PRO A 982 -34.01 -0.59 -6.45
C PRO A 982 -34.90 0.12 -7.47
N VAL A 983 -34.38 0.36 -8.68
CA VAL A 983 -35.16 0.93 -9.80
C VAL A 983 -35.89 -0.20 -10.52
N GLY A 984 -35.14 -1.24 -10.92
CA GLY A 984 -35.68 -2.37 -11.67
C GLY A 984 -36.18 -2.01 -13.08
N ASP A 985 -36.46 -3.03 -13.88
CA ASP A 985 -36.82 -2.85 -15.29
C ASP A 985 -38.11 -2.04 -15.48
N GLY A 986 -39.09 -2.18 -14.57
CA GLY A 986 -40.39 -1.52 -14.64
C GLY A 986 -40.31 0.01 -14.48
N ALA A 987 -39.57 0.51 -13.49
CA ALA A 987 -39.36 1.94 -13.34
C ALA A 987 -38.37 2.49 -14.38
N MET A 988 -37.39 1.68 -14.81
CA MET A 988 -36.48 2.06 -15.90
C MET A 988 -37.23 2.35 -17.19
N LYS A 989 -38.31 1.61 -17.49
CA LYS A 989 -39.19 1.92 -18.61
C LYS A 989 -39.83 3.30 -18.51
N LEU A 990 -40.40 3.65 -17.35
CA LEU A 990 -41.00 4.97 -17.12
C LEU A 990 -39.96 6.11 -17.26
N LEU A 991 -38.74 5.88 -16.77
CA LEU A 991 -37.62 6.82 -16.97
C LEU A 991 -37.23 6.92 -18.45
N CYS A 992 -37.18 5.81 -19.20
CA CYS A 992 -36.93 5.82 -20.64
C CYS A 992 -38.02 6.57 -21.42
N GLU A 993 -39.29 6.41 -21.04
CA GLU A 993 -40.41 7.18 -21.60
C GLU A 993 -40.24 8.68 -21.35
N ALA A 994 -39.91 9.09 -20.12
CA ALA A 994 -39.64 10.49 -19.80
C ALA A 994 -38.42 11.09 -20.53
N LEU A 995 -37.38 10.29 -20.79
CA LEU A 995 -36.15 10.72 -21.49
C LEU A 995 -36.31 10.81 -23.03
N LYS A 996 -37.39 10.26 -23.58
CA LYS A 996 -37.78 10.41 -24.99
C LYS A 996 -38.55 11.71 -25.26
N GLU A 997 -39.09 12.36 -24.23
CA GLU A 997 -39.83 13.61 -24.38
C GLU A 997 -38.92 14.79 -24.79
N PRO A 998 -39.26 15.58 -25.83
CA PRO A 998 -38.43 16.70 -26.30
C PRO A 998 -38.19 17.81 -25.26
N THR A 999 -38.96 17.83 -24.17
CA THR A 999 -38.85 18.78 -23.06
C THR A 999 -37.94 18.32 -21.92
N CYS A 1000 -37.39 17.11 -21.98
CA CYS A 1000 -36.43 16.61 -20.99
C CYS A 1000 -34.98 16.98 -21.36
N TYR A 1001 -34.33 17.81 -20.55
CA TYR A 1001 -32.95 18.29 -20.79
C TYR A 1001 -31.87 17.53 -19.99
N LEU A 1002 -32.19 16.34 -19.48
CA LEU A 1002 -31.22 15.52 -18.74
C LEU A 1002 -30.06 15.11 -19.66
N GLN A 1003 -28.83 15.37 -19.20
CA GLN A 1003 -27.59 15.10 -19.93
C GLN A 1003 -26.84 13.91 -19.36
N GLU A 1004 -26.94 13.65 -18.07
CA GLU A 1004 -26.27 12.54 -17.41
C GLU A 1004 -27.20 11.80 -16.43
N LEU A 1005 -27.20 10.47 -16.52
CA LEU A 1005 -27.97 9.57 -15.67
C LEU A 1005 -27.07 8.44 -15.14
N GLU A 1006 -26.99 8.31 -13.82
CA GLU A 1006 -26.24 7.25 -13.13
C GLU A 1006 -27.20 6.28 -12.42
N LEU A 1007 -27.12 5.00 -12.78
CA LEU A 1007 -27.99 3.91 -12.32
C LEU A 1007 -27.14 2.69 -11.89
N VAL A 1008 -26.03 2.93 -11.18
CA VAL A 1008 -25.11 1.86 -10.76
C VAL A 1008 -25.75 1.04 -9.64
N ASP A 1009 -25.77 -0.29 -9.78
CA ASP A 1009 -26.47 -1.24 -8.88
C ASP A 1009 -27.92 -0.82 -8.61
N CYS A 1010 -28.72 -0.77 -9.68
CA CYS A 1010 -30.13 -0.36 -9.65
C CYS A 1010 -31.11 -1.50 -9.94
N GLN A 1011 -30.65 -2.75 -9.78
CA GLN A 1011 -31.42 -3.99 -10.03
C GLN A 1011 -31.96 -4.14 -11.46
N LEU A 1012 -31.31 -3.49 -12.44
CA LEU A 1012 -31.67 -3.60 -13.86
C LEU A 1012 -31.21 -4.94 -14.45
N THR A 1013 -31.95 -5.45 -15.44
CA THR A 1013 -31.64 -6.70 -16.14
C THR A 1013 -31.64 -6.51 -17.66
N GLN A 1014 -31.43 -7.58 -18.43
CA GLN A 1014 -31.56 -7.57 -19.89
C GLN A 1014 -32.91 -7.00 -20.40
N ASN A 1015 -33.99 -7.06 -19.58
CA ASN A 1015 -35.34 -6.75 -20.05
C ASN A 1015 -35.54 -5.26 -20.33
N CYS A 1016 -34.86 -4.36 -19.60
CA CYS A 1016 -34.94 -2.92 -19.86
C CYS A 1016 -34.11 -2.47 -21.07
N CYS A 1017 -33.30 -3.36 -21.66
CA CYS A 1017 -32.37 -2.98 -22.74
C CYS A 1017 -33.06 -2.58 -24.05
N GLU A 1018 -34.28 -3.06 -24.32
CA GLU A 1018 -35.08 -2.61 -25.47
C GLU A 1018 -35.55 -1.16 -25.29
N ASP A 1019 -36.10 -0.82 -24.12
CA ASP A 1019 -36.50 0.56 -23.77
C ASP A 1019 -35.29 1.51 -23.72
N LEU A 1020 -34.15 1.06 -23.19
CA LEU A 1020 -32.88 1.81 -23.20
C LEU A 1020 -32.36 2.06 -24.62
N ALA A 1021 -32.35 1.05 -25.50
CA ALA A 1021 -31.91 1.20 -26.88
C ALA A 1021 -32.82 2.20 -27.64
N CYS A 1022 -34.14 2.08 -27.47
CA CYS A 1022 -35.13 3.00 -28.02
C CYS A 1022 -34.92 4.44 -27.50
N MET A 1023 -34.62 4.61 -26.21
CA MET A 1023 -34.32 5.91 -25.61
C MET A 1023 -33.03 6.52 -26.19
N ILE A 1024 -31.96 5.74 -26.30
CA ILE A 1024 -30.66 6.19 -26.85
C ILE A 1024 -30.77 6.67 -28.31
N THR A 1025 -31.60 6.03 -29.14
CA THR A 1025 -31.80 6.46 -30.54
C THR A 1025 -32.65 7.71 -30.70
N THR A 1026 -33.41 8.09 -29.66
CA THR A 1026 -34.46 9.12 -29.71
C THR A 1026 -34.07 10.40 -28.98
N THR A 1027 -33.39 10.28 -27.84
CA THR A 1027 -32.97 11.42 -27.03
C THR A 1027 -31.90 12.26 -27.74
N LYS A 1028 -31.91 13.57 -27.48
CA LYS A 1028 -30.95 14.54 -28.06
C LYS A 1028 -30.09 15.23 -27.00
N HIS A 1029 -30.37 14.96 -25.73
CA HIS A 1029 -29.75 15.66 -24.60
C HIS A 1029 -28.86 14.74 -23.75
N LEU A 1030 -29.19 13.45 -23.65
CA LEU A 1030 -28.38 12.50 -22.91
C LEU A 1030 -27.00 12.29 -23.58
N LYS A 1031 -25.95 12.50 -22.80
CA LYS A 1031 -24.53 12.38 -23.13
C LYS A 1031 -23.83 11.32 -22.28
N SER A 1032 -24.29 11.08 -21.06
CA SER A 1032 -23.72 10.05 -20.17
C SER A 1032 -24.82 9.16 -19.61
N LEU A 1033 -24.58 7.86 -19.65
CA LEU A 1033 -25.43 6.83 -19.03
C LEU A 1033 -24.53 5.80 -18.34
N ASP A 1034 -24.64 5.65 -17.02
CA ASP A 1034 -23.92 4.60 -16.28
C ASP A 1034 -24.92 3.54 -15.79
N LEU A 1035 -24.68 2.29 -16.19
CA LEU A 1035 -25.47 1.10 -15.85
C LEU A 1035 -24.64 0.06 -15.08
N GLY A 1036 -23.49 0.45 -14.50
CA GLY A 1036 -22.57 -0.47 -13.82
C GLY A 1036 -23.22 -1.34 -12.73
N ASN A 1037 -22.62 -2.50 -12.44
CA ASN A 1037 -23.09 -3.53 -11.49
C ASN A 1037 -24.49 -4.14 -11.78
N ASN A 1038 -25.18 -3.79 -12.87
CA ASN A 1038 -26.50 -4.36 -13.20
C ASN A 1038 -26.43 -5.68 -13.97
N ALA A 1039 -27.49 -6.50 -13.93
CA ALA A 1039 -27.55 -7.84 -14.52
C ALA A 1039 -27.96 -7.83 -16.01
N LEU A 1040 -27.36 -6.94 -16.82
CA LEU A 1040 -27.72 -6.74 -18.23
C LEU A 1040 -27.36 -7.96 -19.12
N GLY A 1041 -26.17 -8.53 -18.89
CA GLY A 1041 -25.67 -9.68 -19.64
C GLY A 1041 -25.45 -9.43 -21.13
N ASP A 1042 -24.91 -10.45 -21.82
CA ASP A 1042 -24.58 -10.36 -23.24
C ASP A 1042 -25.78 -9.98 -24.11
N LYS A 1043 -26.95 -10.57 -23.86
CA LYS A 1043 -28.17 -10.30 -24.64
C LYS A 1043 -28.64 -8.85 -24.50
N GLY A 1044 -28.69 -8.33 -23.28
CA GLY A 1044 -29.07 -6.95 -23.01
C GLY A 1044 -28.13 -5.96 -23.69
N VAL A 1045 -26.81 -6.19 -23.61
CA VAL A 1045 -25.83 -5.31 -24.27
C VAL A 1045 -25.82 -5.46 -25.79
N ILE A 1046 -26.11 -6.64 -26.36
CA ILE A 1046 -26.33 -6.78 -27.82
C ILE A 1046 -27.53 -5.93 -28.27
N THR A 1047 -28.65 -5.96 -27.55
CA THR A 1047 -29.81 -5.08 -27.82
C THR A 1047 -29.44 -3.60 -27.66
N LEU A 1048 -28.68 -3.23 -26.63
CA LEU A 1048 -28.19 -1.86 -26.44
C LEU A 1048 -27.30 -1.40 -27.61
N CYS A 1049 -26.51 -2.30 -28.19
CA CYS A 1049 -25.68 -2.03 -29.36
C CYS A 1049 -26.50 -1.77 -30.64
N GLU A 1050 -27.72 -2.29 -30.78
CA GLU A 1050 -28.63 -1.91 -31.90
C GLU A 1050 -28.92 -0.40 -31.89
N GLY A 1051 -29.13 0.17 -30.71
CA GLY A 1051 -29.34 1.61 -30.53
C GLY A 1051 -28.05 2.43 -30.71
N LEU A 1052 -26.94 1.98 -30.13
CA LEU A 1052 -25.65 2.68 -30.22
C LEU A 1052 -25.08 2.73 -31.64
N LYS A 1053 -25.41 1.76 -32.51
CA LYS A 1053 -25.03 1.78 -33.93
C LYS A 1053 -25.73 2.89 -34.75
N GLN A 1054 -26.83 3.48 -34.25
CA GLN A 1054 -27.56 4.51 -34.98
C GLN A 1054 -26.84 5.86 -34.91
N SER A 1055 -26.70 6.54 -36.05
CA SER A 1055 -26.07 7.87 -36.12
C SER A 1055 -26.86 8.99 -35.44
N SER A 1056 -28.05 8.71 -34.90
CA SER A 1056 -28.82 9.64 -34.05
C SER A 1056 -28.39 9.63 -32.58
N SER A 1057 -27.67 8.60 -32.13
CA SER A 1057 -27.28 8.43 -30.71
C SER A 1057 -26.33 9.55 -30.25
N SER A 1058 -26.82 10.49 -29.44
CA SER A 1058 -26.01 11.58 -28.85
C SER A 1058 -25.08 11.16 -27.72
N LEU A 1059 -25.13 9.88 -27.29
CA LEU A 1059 -24.40 9.36 -26.14
C LEU A 1059 -22.87 9.42 -26.34
N ARG A 1060 -22.15 9.83 -25.30
CA ARG A 1060 -20.70 10.05 -25.27
C ARG A 1060 -20.00 9.15 -24.26
N ARG A 1061 -20.53 9.06 -23.04
CA ARG A 1061 -20.01 8.17 -21.98
C ARG A 1061 -21.02 7.05 -21.69
N LEU A 1062 -20.54 5.81 -21.64
CA LEU A 1062 -21.36 4.64 -21.32
C LEU A 1062 -20.67 3.77 -20.25
N GLY A 1063 -21.36 3.56 -19.13
CA GLY A 1063 -20.90 2.69 -18.05
C GLY A 1063 -21.49 1.27 -18.15
N LEU A 1064 -20.63 0.27 -18.39
CA LEU A 1064 -20.98 -1.17 -18.42
C LEU A 1064 -20.07 -2.02 -17.52
N GLY A 1065 -19.46 -1.43 -16.49
CA GLY A 1065 -18.62 -2.15 -15.54
C GLY A 1065 -19.43 -3.18 -14.74
N ALA A 1066 -18.90 -4.40 -14.58
CA ALA A 1066 -19.53 -5.51 -13.86
C ALA A 1066 -20.95 -5.89 -14.34
N CYS A 1067 -21.28 -5.67 -15.61
CA CYS A 1067 -22.61 -5.91 -16.16
C CYS A 1067 -22.90 -7.39 -16.55
N LYS A 1068 -22.11 -8.34 -16.03
CA LYS A 1068 -22.14 -9.78 -16.35
C LYS A 1068 -21.93 -10.07 -17.84
N LEU A 1069 -21.05 -9.30 -18.48
CA LEU A 1069 -20.73 -9.44 -19.91
C LEU A 1069 -19.64 -10.49 -20.12
N THR A 1070 -19.71 -11.17 -21.26
CA THR A 1070 -18.70 -12.15 -21.69
C THR A 1070 -18.25 -11.87 -23.13
N SER A 1071 -17.44 -12.75 -23.70
CA SER A 1071 -17.00 -12.62 -25.10
C SER A 1071 -18.11 -12.71 -26.15
N ASN A 1072 -19.34 -13.11 -25.80
CA ASN A 1072 -20.43 -13.22 -26.76
C ASN A 1072 -20.91 -11.85 -27.26
N CYS A 1073 -20.93 -10.81 -26.41
CA CYS A 1073 -21.33 -9.46 -26.83
C CYS A 1073 -20.20 -8.64 -27.48
N CYS A 1074 -18.93 -9.10 -27.41
CA CYS A 1074 -17.78 -8.35 -27.94
C CYS A 1074 -17.89 -7.98 -29.42
N GLU A 1075 -18.57 -8.76 -30.25
CA GLU A 1075 -18.74 -8.45 -31.68
C GLU A 1075 -19.75 -7.31 -31.90
N ALA A 1076 -20.88 -7.34 -31.19
CA ALA A 1076 -21.86 -6.25 -31.22
C ALA A 1076 -21.27 -4.94 -30.65
N LEU A 1077 -20.51 -5.03 -29.54
CA LEU A 1077 -19.76 -3.91 -28.98
C LEU A 1077 -18.72 -3.36 -29.96
N SER A 1078 -17.92 -4.23 -30.60
CA SER A 1078 -16.91 -3.81 -31.58
C SER A 1078 -17.52 -3.08 -32.78
N LEU A 1079 -18.69 -3.54 -33.26
CA LEU A 1079 -19.45 -2.86 -34.30
C LEU A 1079 -20.03 -1.53 -33.81
N ALA A 1080 -20.62 -1.46 -32.63
CA ALA A 1080 -21.14 -0.21 -32.06
C ALA A 1080 -20.04 0.85 -31.89
N ILE A 1081 -18.87 0.46 -31.37
CA ILE A 1081 -17.69 1.33 -31.22
C ILE A 1081 -17.17 1.81 -32.59
N SER A 1082 -17.20 0.95 -33.62
CA SER A 1082 -16.70 1.30 -34.96
C SER A 1082 -17.70 2.13 -35.79
N CYS A 1083 -19.00 2.07 -35.46
CA CYS A 1083 -20.05 2.81 -36.16
C CYS A 1083 -20.46 4.12 -35.46
N ASN A 1084 -20.21 4.28 -34.17
CA ASN A 1084 -20.64 5.45 -33.40
C ASN A 1084 -19.56 6.55 -33.34
N PRO A 1085 -19.77 7.74 -33.95
CA PRO A 1085 -18.77 8.83 -33.98
C PRO A 1085 -18.84 9.74 -32.74
N HIS A 1086 -19.60 9.40 -31.70
CA HIS A 1086 -19.89 10.27 -30.56
C HIS A 1086 -19.47 9.68 -29.21
N LEU A 1087 -19.45 8.35 -29.08
CA LEU A 1087 -18.97 7.62 -27.91
C LEU A 1087 -17.47 7.88 -27.71
N ASN A 1088 -17.12 8.60 -26.64
CA ASN A 1088 -15.75 8.95 -26.28
C ASN A 1088 -15.25 8.28 -25.00
N SER A 1089 -16.15 7.72 -24.18
CA SER A 1089 -15.79 7.03 -22.93
C SER A 1089 -16.63 5.77 -22.73
N LEU A 1090 -15.99 4.65 -22.40
CA LEU A 1090 -16.65 3.35 -22.22
C LEU A 1090 -16.04 2.59 -21.03
N ASN A 1091 -16.86 2.26 -20.03
CA ASN A 1091 -16.43 1.43 -18.89
C ASN A 1091 -16.74 -0.05 -19.13
N LEU A 1092 -15.74 -0.92 -19.02
CA LEU A 1092 -15.83 -2.38 -19.21
C LEU A 1092 -15.21 -3.19 -18.05
N VAL A 1093 -14.78 -2.52 -16.97
CA VAL A 1093 -14.17 -3.10 -15.75
C VAL A 1093 -14.97 -4.28 -15.20
N LYS A 1094 -14.29 -5.32 -14.67
CA LYS A 1094 -14.91 -6.47 -13.96
C LYS A 1094 -15.95 -7.27 -14.78
N ASN A 1095 -15.70 -7.46 -16.08
CA ASN A 1095 -16.47 -8.37 -16.95
C ASN A 1095 -15.60 -9.53 -17.44
N ASP A 1096 -16.23 -10.65 -17.84
CA ASP A 1096 -15.55 -11.92 -18.15
C ASP A 1096 -15.17 -12.03 -19.64
N PHE A 1097 -14.27 -11.14 -20.07
CA PHE A 1097 -13.81 -11.13 -21.45
C PHE A 1097 -12.60 -12.06 -21.66
N SER A 1098 -12.85 -13.23 -22.26
CA SER A 1098 -11.79 -14.11 -22.78
C SER A 1098 -10.81 -13.35 -23.71
N THR A 1099 -9.61 -13.93 -23.86
CA THR A 1099 -8.58 -13.39 -24.78
C THR A 1099 -9.11 -13.17 -26.20
N SER A 1100 -10.02 -14.01 -26.71
CA SER A 1100 -10.59 -13.83 -28.06
C SER A 1100 -11.56 -12.64 -28.13
N GLY A 1101 -12.39 -12.43 -27.10
CA GLY A 1101 -13.28 -11.28 -27.00
C GLY A 1101 -12.52 -9.96 -26.89
N MET A 1102 -11.51 -9.90 -26.02
CA MET A 1102 -10.67 -8.71 -25.88
C MET A 1102 -9.88 -8.38 -27.15
N LEU A 1103 -9.40 -9.36 -27.91
CA LEU A 1103 -8.70 -9.08 -29.18
C LEU A 1103 -9.65 -8.46 -30.24
N LYS A 1104 -10.93 -8.86 -30.27
CA LYS A 1104 -11.94 -8.15 -31.10
C LYS A 1104 -12.11 -6.70 -30.64
N LEU A 1105 -12.30 -6.47 -29.34
CA LEU A 1105 -12.45 -5.13 -28.77
C LEU A 1105 -11.23 -4.23 -29.01
N CYS A 1106 -10.00 -4.74 -28.88
CA CYS A 1106 -8.77 -3.97 -29.16
C CYS A 1106 -8.75 -3.44 -30.60
N SER A 1107 -9.17 -4.26 -31.58
CA SER A 1107 -9.25 -3.81 -32.98
C SER A 1107 -10.29 -2.71 -33.22
N ALA A 1108 -11.38 -2.68 -32.44
CA ALA A 1108 -12.36 -1.59 -32.46
C ALA A 1108 -11.88 -0.34 -31.73
N PHE A 1109 -11.06 -0.47 -30.69
CA PHE A 1109 -10.42 0.66 -30.00
C PHE A 1109 -9.34 1.34 -30.87
N GLN A 1110 -8.57 0.54 -31.63
CA GLN A 1110 -7.59 1.00 -32.63
C GLN A 1110 -8.24 1.61 -33.89
N CYS A 1111 -9.53 1.36 -34.12
CA CYS A 1111 -10.22 1.78 -35.35
C CYS A 1111 -10.18 3.31 -35.52
N PRO A 1112 -9.67 3.87 -36.65
CA PRO A 1112 -9.48 5.32 -36.80
C PRO A 1112 -10.76 6.18 -36.73
N VAL A 1113 -11.93 5.59 -36.93
CA VAL A 1113 -13.24 6.27 -36.78
C VAL A 1113 -13.82 6.20 -35.35
N SER A 1114 -13.24 5.37 -34.48
CA SER A 1114 -13.65 5.26 -33.08
C SER A 1114 -13.20 6.50 -32.31
N ASN A 1115 -14.17 7.24 -31.79
CA ASN A 1115 -13.92 8.49 -31.05
C ASN A 1115 -13.61 8.26 -29.55
N LEU A 1116 -13.43 7.00 -29.14
CA LEU A 1116 -13.00 6.64 -27.78
C LEU A 1116 -11.66 7.29 -27.44
N GLY A 1117 -11.62 7.95 -26.27
CA GLY A 1117 -10.44 8.51 -25.61
C GLY A 1117 -10.29 8.04 -24.14
N ILE A 1118 -11.33 7.48 -23.52
CA ILE A 1118 -11.25 6.88 -22.17
C ILE A 1118 -11.85 5.47 -22.20
N ILE A 1119 -11.12 4.47 -21.73
CA ILE A 1119 -11.56 3.07 -21.70
C ILE A 1119 -11.33 2.51 -20.30
N GLY A 1120 -12.43 2.18 -19.60
CA GLY A 1120 -12.40 1.58 -18.26
C GLY A 1120 -12.02 0.10 -18.33
N LEU A 1121 -10.75 -0.25 -18.09
CA LEU A 1121 -10.23 -1.62 -18.09
C LEU A 1121 -8.99 -1.76 -17.18
N TRP A 1122 -9.00 -2.72 -16.25
CA TRP A 1122 -7.78 -3.13 -15.54
C TRP A 1122 -6.87 -3.95 -16.46
N LYS A 1123 -5.89 -3.31 -17.11
CA LYS A 1123 -4.90 -3.98 -17.98
C LYS A 1123 -4.30 -5.26 -17.37
N GLN A 1124 -4.05 -5.26 -16.06
CA GLN A 1124 -3.37 -6.36 -15.37
C GLN A 1124 -4.24 -7.62 -15.18
N GLU A 1125 -5.57 -7.53 -15.27
CA GLU A 1125 -6.49 -8.69 -15.20
C GLU A 1125 -6.31 -9.65 -16.40
N TYR A 1126 -5.71 -9.18 -17.50
CA TYR A 1126 -5.60 -9.94 -18.74
C TYR A 1126 -4.22 -10.57 -18.99
N TYR A 1127 -4.16 -11.64 -19.78
CA TYR A 1127 -2.90 -12.28 -20.19
C TYR A 1127 -2.01 -11.36 -21.04
N ALA A 1128 -0.69 -11.62 -21.05
CA ALA A 1128 0.34 -10.82 -21.70
C ALA A 1128 0.22 -10.65 -23.24
N ARG A 1129 -0.71 -11.36 -23.89
CA ARG A 1129 -1.08 -11.12 -25.31
C ARG A 1129 -2.10 -9.98 -25.44
N VAL A 1130 -3.05 -9.88 -24.51
CA VAL A 1130 -4.07 -8.81 -24.49
C VAL A 1130 -3.45 -7.51 -23.97
N ARG A 1131 -2.61 -7.56 -22.92
CA ARG A 1131 -1.88 -6.39 -22.40
C ARG A 1131 -1.12 -5.65 -23.50
N ARG A 1132 -0.29 -6.37 -24.28
CA ARG A 1132 0.43 -5.81 -25.44
C ARG A 1132 -0.49 -5.20 -26.50
N GLN A 1133 -1.69 -5.71 -26.71
CA GLN A 1133 -2.66 -5.12 -27.64
C GLN A 1133 -3.34 -3.88 -27.07
N LEU A 1134 -3.59 -3.81 -25.76
CA LEU A 1134 -4.07 -2.58 -25.10
C LEU A 1134 -2.97 -1.50 -25.08
N GLU A 1135 -1.71 -1.88 -24.86
CA GLU A 1135 -0.54 -1.01 -25.00
C GLU A 1135 -0.37 -0.53 -26.45
N GLU A 1136 -0.66 -1.37 -27.45
CA GLU A 1136 -0.67 -1.00 -28.87
C GLU A 1136 -1.85 -0.05 -29.23
N VAL A 1137 -3.02 -0.17 -28.58
CA VAL A 1137 -4.10 0.84 -28.71
C VAL A 1137 -3.60 2.23 -28.29
N GLU A 1138 -2.94 2.33 -27.13
CA GLU A 1138 -2.42 3.60 -26.61
C GLU A 1138 -1.25 4.13 -27.45
N PHE A 1139 -0.41 3.26 -28.01
CA PHE A 1139 0.64 3.64 -28.94
C PHE A 1139 0.09 4.18 -30.28
N VAL A 1140 -0.93 3.54 -30.85
CA VAL A 1140 -1.58 3.97 -32.11
C VAL A 1140 -2.45 5.22 -31.90
N LYS A 1141 -3.06 5.38 -30.72
CA LYS A 1141 -3.84 6.56 -30.34
C LYS A 1141 -3.35 7.14 -29.00
N PRO A 1142 -2.29 7.97 -28.97
CA PRO A 1142 -1.70 8.53 -27.73
C PRO A 1142 -2.58 9.48 -26.91
N HIS A 1143 -3.84 9.69 -27.33
CA HIS A 1143 -4.87 10.42 -26.59
C HIS A 1143 -5.89 9.49 -25.91
N VAL A 1144 -5.75 8.16 -26.07
CA VAL A 1144 -6.55 7.16 -25.38
C VAL A 1144 -5.91 6.85 -24.04
N VAL A 1145 -6.70 6.98 -22.97
CA VAL A 1145 -6.34 6.54 -21.62
C VAL A 1145 -7.09 5.24 -21.33
N ILE A 1146 -6.36 4.17 -21.08
CA ILE A 1146 -6.92 2.90 -20.59
C ILE A 1146 -6.53 2.74 -19.11
N ASP A 1147 -7.48 2.96 -18.20
CA ASP A 1147 -7.32 2.86 -16.74
C ASP A 1147 -8.49 2.04 -16.16
N GLY A 1148 -8.27 1.38 -15.03
CA GLY A 1148 -9.35 0.75 -14.27
C GLY A 1148 -10.16 1.74 -13.43
N ASP A 1149 -9.57 2.86 -13.00
CA ASP A 1149 -10.34 3.92 -12.32
C ASP A 1149 -11.01 4.88 -13.31
N TRP A 1150 -12.00 4.33 -14.01
CA TRP A 1150 -12.85 5.08 -14.94
C TRP A 1150 -13.55 6.29 -14.29
N TYR A 1151 -13.78 6.25 -12.98
CA TYR A 1151 -14.48 7.31 -12.25
C TYR A 1151 -13.56 8.49 -11.89
N ALA A 1152 -12.26 8.26 -11.69
CA ALA A 1152 -11.29 9.33 -11.45
C ALA A 1152 -10.95 10.17 -12.71
N SER A 1153 -11.21 9.63 -13.90
CA SER A 1153 -10.72 10.15 -15.20
C SER A 1153 -11.23 11.51 -15.70
N ASP A 1154 -12.02 12.26 -14.92
CA ASP A 1154 -12.67 13.50 -15.37
C ASP A 1154 -12.26 14.74 -14.54
N GLU A 1155 -11.77 15.78 -15.23
CA GLU A 1155 -11.71 17.16 -14.69
C GLU A 1155 -13.11 17.82 -14.59
N ASP A 1156 -14.13 17.19 -15.17
CA ASP A 1156 -15.52 17.67 -15.16
C ASP A 1156 -16.12 17.67 -13.74
N ASP A 1157 -17.08 18.56 -13.52
CA ASP A 1157 -17.85 18.72 -12.28
C ASP A 1157 -18.83 17.54 -12.00
N ARG A 1158 -18.53 16.36 -12.56
CA ARG A 1158 -19.27 15.10 -12.45
C ARG A 1158 -19.27 14.60 -11.02
N ASN A 1159 -18.10 14.34 -10.44
CA ASN A 1159 -17.96 13.71 -9.13
C ASN A 1159 -17.99 14.70 -7.94
N TRP A 1160 -18.62 15.87 -8.10
CA TRP A 1160 -18.54 17.02 -7.18
C TRP A 1160 -18.91 16.74 -5.71
N TRP A 1161 -19.60 15.64 -5.42
CA TRP A 1161 -19.94 15.23 -4.06
C TRP A 1161 -18.91 14.30 -3.39
N LYS A 1162 -18.12 13.55 -4.18
CA LYS A 1162 -17.30 12.42 -3.72
C LYS A 1162 -15.96 12.83 -3.06
N ASN A 1163 -15.40 13.98 -3.47
CA ASN A 1163 -14.01 14.40 -3.18
C ASN A 1163 -13.90 15.52 -2.14
#